data_AF-A0A2V9PQ55-F1
#
_entry.id   AF-A0A2V9PQ55-F1
#
_cell.length_a   1.000
_cell.length_b   1.000
_cell.length_c   1.000
_cell.angle_alpha   90.00
_cell.angle_beta   90.00
_cell.angle_gamma   90.00
#
_symmetry.space_group_name_H-M   'P 1'
#
loop_
_entity.id
_entity.type
_entity.pdbx_description
1 polymer ?
#
loop_
_entity_poly.entity_id
_entity_poly.type
_entity_poly.pdbx_seq_one_letter_code
_entity_poly.pdbx_strand_id
1 'polypeptide(L)'
;MDRLDLYFRAHTIPIKPQEKQWTDGHVTEPEHAVIFHCVPTADEKQDPLFGGYICAQLDDGKYVAREIGLFCREGHPEELRVFKRFVKDSAYDFGTLEQFRRRVFLKYLKAGALIVAYDAPFEISRIAIKWTKSLKHRRAFSFYFRLFKDKQTGKLRPSPYDPGLSIESLDASKAIYRLIKYKFHEKDVEREEEQPSNVQILDLKTLTAVLIGEAHTFSSACEIFGVPASRTRKVRQRVTKRAIESVLRDVVGELELLNRLRDELQHHPLNVAPERCYSSATLSKSYFSALGIKPPPEKFNISDGINGIVAQTFAAGRSECAVRRTPLPITYVDFFSQFPAISSLLDCREILCAQSLEFADFTNGAVEMTERLTLDDCFRPGFWKELRWFALVEPREDVIPIRAKFGTRDDSDPTLGWNFLLSKQPVWVTGPDVIAAKVITGKPLKILRAIQVIPHGVQPGLMPVKLYDQLEVDPLRDDLAIKLIELRRAMRAKSPELATGLKVAANSAAFGLLCQLNVKDLESPSPLQVFSGEANYPTLPVKVWEQPAEFFCPVIASFVTGGSHLLCAMLERSVRDMGGHIAAMDTDSAMIVSTKDGGLVPCTGGPHRLEKFQMPSGHAAVEALSYAAVDQIRDRFEAMNPWRNRLKVPFLKLEEENFALDGERQQLYAYCISAKLYCLYNLEGNSLLVRKPSGHGLGFLKAPYSVADWQRRTRRKWKQDLPPWIFEAWHFILSRELNLPHRSPCWLKQPAAMAIPISTPQVIERLGCFKDDLRPFTVVIVPFPKKEVNQLWTGYFIMPYAEKLDDLHGRPMVNVVSGATFYIYDENSSTSRKSPGWLALRTMEDEINHLLSRAESKFCTPNGGRCTSKTIGLLARRHIVAGEFHYIGKEASTRWTGGADFSMMAEAGVLDPTDETCREYERVVDLKYLEEIR
;
A
#
# COMPACT_ATOMS: atom_id res chain seq x y z
N MET A 1 -7.52 -22.16 27.32
CA MET A 1 -7.99 -21.04 26.48
C MET A 1 -7.11 -19.85 26.79
N ASP A 2 -6.71 -19.08 25.78
CA ASP A 2 -5.91 -17.86 25.98
C ASP A 2 -6.84 -16.67 26.21
N ARG A 3 -6.56 -15.83 27.21
CA ARG A 3 -7.27 -14.56 27.38
C ARG A 3 -6.54 -13.47 26.62
N LEU A 4 -7.23 -12.76 25.73
CA LEU A 4 -6.68 -11.66 24.93
C LEU A 4 -7.65 -10.49 24.90
N ASP A 5 -7.13 -9.28 25.04
CA ASP A 5 -7.89 -8.06 24.81
C ASP A 5 -8.21 -7.91 23.32
N LEU A 6 -9.40 -7.36 23.04
CA LEU A 6 -9.93 -7.21 21.69
C LEU A 6 -9.91 -5.73 21.27
N TYR A 7 -9.56 -5.49 20.01
CA TYR A 7 -9.42 -4.14 19.46
C TYR A 7 -10.45 -3.90 18.34
N PHE A 8 -11.31 -2.90 18.52
CA PHE A 8 -12.39 -2.57 17.60
C PHE A 8 -12.16 -1.20 16.97
N ARG A 9 -12.48 -1.06 15.69
CA ARG A 9 -12.42 0.24 15.04
C ARG A 9 -13.52 1.15 15.56
N ALA A 10 -13.20 2.42 15.70
CA ALA A 10 -14.14 3.45 16.11
C ALA A 10 -14.39 4.49 15.02
N HIS A 11 -15.63 4.98 14.99
CA HIS A 11 -16.00 6.23 14.33
C HIS A 11 -15.72 7.38 15.30
N THR A 12 -15.11 8.47 14.82
CA THR A 12 -14.76 9.60 15.68
C THR A 12 -15.16 10.95 15.08
N ILE A 13 -15.69 11.83 15.93
CA ILE A 13 -16.04 13.20 15.55
C ILE A 13 -15.33 14.20 16.48
N PRO A 14 -14.80 15.32 15.97
CA PRO A 14 -14.28 16.38 16.82
C PRO A 14 -15.40 17.03 17.63
N ILE A 15 -15.21 17.20 18.94
CA ILE A 15 -16.21 17.88 19.79
C ILE A 15 -16.36 19.36 19.39
N LYS A 16 -15.25 19.99 18.97
CA LYS A 16 -15.28 21.34 18.41
C LYS A 16 -15.44 21.27 16.88
N PRO A 17 -16.43 21.97 16.31
CA PRO A 17 -16.58 22.07 14.86
C PRO A 17 -15.27 22.52 14.23
N GLN A 18 -14.85 21.82 13.18
CA GLN A 18 -13.73 22.25 12.35
C GLN A 18 -14.28 23.12 11.23
N GLU A 19 -13.67 24.27 10.96
CA GLU A 19 -13.98 25.04 9.75
C GLU A 19 -13.61 24.19 8.52
N LYS A 20 -14.62 23.89 7.68
CA LYS A 20 -14.39 23.20 6.42
C LYS A 20 -13.77 24.19 5.43
N GLN A 21 -12.45 24.19 5.29
CA GLN A 21 -11.81 24.76 4.11
C GLN A 21 -11.82 23.73 2.98
N TRP A 22 -12.81 23.83 2.10
CA TRP A 22 -12.78 23.21 0.78
C TRP A 22 -12.83 24.35 -0.24
N THR A 23 -11.73 24.56 -0.96
CA THR A 23 -11.72 25.41 -2.13
C THR A 23 -11.80 24.52 -3.36
N ASP A 24 -12.99 24.42 -3.93
CA ASP A 24 -13.15 23.90 -5.29
C ASP A 24 -12.47 24.87 -6.26
N GLY A 25 -11.21 24.56 -6.58
CA GLY A 25 -10.49 25.30 -7.59
C GLY A 25 -11.02 24.93 -8.97
N HIS A 26 -11.55 25.90 -9.70
CA HIS A 26 -11.89 25.76 -11.12
C HIS A 26 -10.72 25.18 -11.94
N VAL A 27 -11.04 24.26 -12.84
CA VAL A 27 -10.11 23.65 -13.78
C VAL A 27 -9.90 24.63 -14.94
N THR A 28 -8.95 25.55 -14.81
CA THR A 28 -8.45 26.32 -15.95
C THR A 28 -7.20 25.65 -16.48
N GLU A 29 -7.28 25.17 -17.72
CA GLU A 29 -6.16 24.52 -18.39
C GLU A 29 -5.02 25.53 -18.61
N PRO A 30 -3.76 25.19 -18.29
CA PRO A 30 -2.68 26.16 -18.35
C PRO A 30 -2.17 26.34 -19.78
N GLU A 31 -2.18 27.56 -20.30
CA GLU A 31 -1.69 27.85 -21.66
C GLU A 31 -0.19 27.56 -21.85
N HIS A 32 0.59 27.62 -20.77
CA HIS A 32 2.03 27.45 -20.80
C HIS A 32 2.46 26.33 -19.84
N ALA A 33 3.52 25.62 -20.20
CA ALA A 33 4.16 24.63 -19.35
C ALA A 33 5.69 24.80 -19.34
N VAL A 34 6.32 24.47 -18.22
CA VAL A 34 7.77 24.34 -18.09
C VAL A 34 8.10 22.92 -17.67
N ILE A 35 8.78 22.20 -18.55
CA ILE A 35 9.29 20.85 -18.31
C ILE A 35 10.77 20.99 -17.99
N PHE A 36 11.27 20.36 -16.92
CA PHE A 36 12.70 20.44 -16.59
C PHE A 36 13.22 19.18 -15.91
N HIS A 37 14.51 18.91 -16.11
CA HIS A 37 15.22 17.79 -15.50
C HIS A 37 16.63 18.21 -15.07
N CYS A 38 16.99 17.89 -13.83
CA CYS A 38 18.29 18.13 -13.25
C CYS A 38 19.11 16.84 -13.19
N VAL A 39 20.37 16.95 -13.56
CA VAL A 39 21.39 15.94 -13.27
C VAL A 39 22.11 16.35 -11.99
N PRO A 40 22.02 15.56 -10.92
CA PRO A 40 22.76 15.82 -9.69
C PRO A 40 24.23 15.39 -9.80
N THR A 41 25.05 15.88 -8.87
CA THR A 41 26.42 15.37 -8.65
C THR A 41 26.40 13.92 -8.16
N ALA A 42 27.53 13.23 -8.34
CA ALA A 42 27.73 11.84 -7.93
C ALA A 42 28.00 11.63 -6.43
N ASP A 43 28.25 12.71 -5.70
CA ASP A 43 28.39 12.67 -4.26
C ASP A 43 27.04 12.56 -3.56
N GLU A 44 27.13 12.33 -2.25
CA GLU A 44 25.99 12.08 -1.37
C GLU A 44 25.03 13.27 -1.27
N LYS A 45 25.51 14.51 -1.50
CA LYS A 45 24.68 15.72 -1.46
C LYS A 45 23.73 15.79 -2.64
N GLN A 46 24.13 15.18 -3.77
CA GLN A 46 23.40 15.19 -5.02
C GLN A 46 23.00 16.63 -5.43
N ASP A 47 23.91 17.58 -5.28
CA ASP A 47 23.66 18.97 -5.67
C ASP A 47 23.45 19.09 -7.20
N PRO A 48 22.71 20.09 -7.69
CA PRO A 48 22.48 20.26 -9.12
C PRO A 48 23.80 20.50 -9.87
N LEU A 49 24.17 19.59 -10.77
CA LEU A 49 25.34 19.72 -11.64
C LEU A 49 24.99 20.55 -12.88
N PHE A 50 23.97 20.11 -13.62
CA PHE A 50 23.40 20.79 -14.78
C PHE A 50 21.99 20.27 -15.04
N GLY A 51 21.26 20.87 -15.97
CA GLY A 51 19.95 20.37 -16.39
C GLY A 51 19.51 20.94 -17.72
N GLY A 52 18.35 20.49 -18.17
CA GLY A 52 17.67 20.97 -19.36
C GLY A 52 16.23 21.35 -19.05
N TYR A 53 15.66 22.21 -19.87
CA TYR A 53 14.28 22.62 -19.77
C TYR A 53 13.64 22.87 -21.14
N ILE A 54 12.31 22.78 -21.18
CA ILE A 54 11.47 23.19 -22.29
C ILE A 54 10.39 24.12 -21.77
N CYS A 55 10.27 25.30 -22.36
CA CYS A 55 9.09 26.14 -22.24
C CYS A 55 8.15 25.76 -23.38
N ALA A 56 7.01 25.18 -23.04
CA ALA A 56 6.00 24.74 -23.99
C ALA A 56 4.75 25.62 -23.91
N GLN A 57 4.02 25.68 -25.01
CA GLN A 57 2.72 26.33 -25.11
C GLN A 57 1.69 25.30 -25.56
N LEU A 58 0.49 25.38 -25.02
CA LEU A 58 -0.63 24.56 -25.44
C LEU A 58 -1.08 25.00 -26.84
N ASP A 59 -1.08 24.06 -27.78
CA ASP A 59 -1.45 24.24 -29.19
C ASP A 59 -2.21 22.98 -29.62
N ASP A 60 -3.46 23.15 -30.07
CA ASP A 60 -4.38 22.05 -30.43
C ASP A 60 -4.44 20.91 -29.40
N GLY A 61 -4.62 21.28 -28.12
CA GLY A 61 -4.68 20.34 -27.00
C GLY A 61 -3.35 19.73 -26.55
N LYS A 62 -2.23 20.01 -27.24
CA LYS A 62 -0.90 19.45 -26.94
C LYS A 62 0.10 20.54 -26.56
N TYR A 63 0.98 20.23 -25.61
CA TYR A 63 2.09 21.13 -25.31
C TYR A 63 3.18 20.98 -26.37
N VAL A 64 3.50 22.08 -27.04
CA VAL A 64 4.53 22.17 -28.08
C VAL A 64 5.68 23.05 -27.59
N ALA A 65 6.91 22.57 -27.77
CA ALA A 65 8.11 23.30 -27.37
C ALA A 65 8.23 24.63 -28.14
N ARG A 66 8.35 25.74 -27.41
CA ARG A 66 8.65 27.08 -27.98
C ARG A 66 10.10 27.48 -27.71
N GLU A 67 10.66 27.03 -26.59
CA GLU A 67 12.04 27.27 -26.18
C GLU A 67 12.60 25.99 -25.56
N ILE A 68 13.85 25.65 -25.92
CA ILE A 68 14.59 24.54 -25.31
C ILE A 68 15.90 25.12 -24.82
N GLY A 69 16.23 24.88 -23.56
CA GLY A 69 17.45 25.40 -22.98
C GLY A 69 18.15 24.47 -22.01
N LEU A 70 19.38 24.85 -21.68
CA LEU A 70 20.27 24.17 -20.76
C LEU A 70 20.68 25.13 -19.64
N PHE A 71 20.93 24.58 -18.46
CA PHE A 71 21.54 25.33 -17.36
C PHE A 71 22.63 24.54 -16.67
N CYS A 72 23.65 25.22 -16.15
CA CYS A 72 24.71 24.61 -15.36
C CYS A 72 24.94 25.34 -14.04
N ARG A 73 25.54 24.64 -13.07
CA ARG A 73 25.98 25.26 -11.82
C ARG A 73 27.03 26.36 -12.04
N GLU A 74 27.11 27.26 -11.07
CA GLU A 74 28.04 28.39 -11.06
C GLU A 74 29.38 28.00 -10.44
N GLY A 75 30.42 28.81 -10.64
CA GLY A 75 31.74 28.58 -10.01
C GLY A 75 32.61 27.51 -10.66
N HIS A 76 32.18 26.89 -11.79
CA HIS A 76 32.93 25.84 -12.50
C HIS A 76 33.20 26.20 -13.97
N PRO A 77 34.22 27.04 -14.27
CA PRO A 77 34.47 27.55 -15.63
C PRO A 77 34.71 26.47 -16.69
N GLU A 78 35.34 25.36 -16.32
CA GLU A 78 35.59 24.24 -17.25
C GLU A 78 34.29 23.60 -17.73
N GLU A 79 33.31 23.41 -16.85
CA GLU A 79 31.99 22.87 -17.20
C GLU A 79 31.21 23.85 -18.08
N LEU A 80 31.23 25.14 -17.72
CA LEU A 80 30.64 26.23 -18.52
C LEU A 80 31.21 26.26 -19.96
N ARG A 81 32.51 26.04 -20.14
CA ARG A 81 33.13 25.99 -21.49
C ARG A 81 32.60 24.83 -22.33
N VAL A 82 32.33 23.68 -21.73
CA VAL A 82 31.74 22.52 -22.43
C VAL A 82 30.35 22.87 -22.96
N PHE A 83 29.51 23.51 -22.14
CA PHE A 83 28.18 23.96 -22.56
C PHE A 83 28.25 25.04 -23.64
N LYS A 84 29.06 26.09 -23.44
CA LYS A 84 29.23 27.16 -24.44
C LYS A 84 29.67 26.62 -25.79
N ARG A 85 30.53 25.60 -25.80
CA ARG A 85 30.94 24.91 -27.05
C ARG A 85 29.81 24.06 -27.63
N PHE A 86 29.03 23.40 -26.79
CA PHE A 86 27.92 22.55 -27.21
C PHE A 86 26.78 23.36 -27.85
N VAL A 87 26.43 24.51 -27.27
CA VAL A 87 25.32 25.35 -27.75
C VAL A 87 25.73 26.32 -28.86
N LYS A 88 27.04 26.41 -29.15
CA LYS A 88 27.57 27.23 -30.23
C LYS A 88 26.92 26.80 -31.55
N ASP A 89 26.31 27.75 -32.25
CA ASP A 89 25.60 27.53 -33.52
C ASP A 89 24.37 26.60 -33.39
N SER A 90 23.84 26.41 -32.17
CA SER A 90 22.58 25.70 -31.91
C SER A 90 21.43 26.67 -31.60
N ALA A 91 20.19 26.17 -31.68
CA ALA A 91 19.00 26.91 -31.27
C ALA A 91 18.72 26.84 -29.75
N TYR A 92 19.58 26.16 -28.98
CA TYR A 92 19.38 25.96 -27.54
C TYR A 92 19.80 27.19 -26.74
N ASP A 93 18.93 27.65 -25.84
CA ASP A 93 19.32 28.68 -24.87
C ASP A 93 20.23 28.09 -23.79
N PHE A 94 21.09 28.92 -23.20
CA PHE A 94 22.01 28.50 -22.16
C PHE A 94 22.22 29.56 -21.10
N GLY A 95 22.05 29.16 -19.84
CA GLY A 95 22.29 30.02 -18.69
C GLY A 95 22.91 29.32 -17.49
N THR A 96 23.15 30.08 -16.44
CA THR A 96 23.47 29.51 -15.12
C THR A 96 22.22 29.00 -14.42
N LEU A 97 22.38 28.18 -13.38
CA LEU A 97 21.27 27.75 -12.53
C LEU A 97 20.52 28.95 -11.89
N GLU A 98 21.21 30.03 -11.53
CA GLU A 98 20.55 31.26 -11.07
C GLU A 98 19.69 31.90 -12.17
N GLN A 99 20.21 31.96 -13.40
CA GLN A 99 19.47 32.48 -14.54
C GLN A 99 18.24 31.62 -14.84
N PHE A 100 18.34 30.29 -14.81
CA PHE A 100 17.19 29.39 -14.95
C PHE A 100 16.13 29.66 -13.88
N ARG A 101 16.53 29.72 -12.59
CA ARG A 101 15.62 30.03 -11.49
C ARG A 101 14.87 31.34 -11.72
N ARG A 102 15.59 32.40 -12.10
CA ARG A 102 15.05 33.77 -12.16
C ARG A 102 14.27 34.05 -13.44
N ARG A 103 14.79 33.63 -14.60
CA ARG A 103 14.27 33.98 -15.92
C ARG A 103 13.27 32.97 -16.46
N VAL A 104 13.34 31.72 -15.99
CA VAL A 104 12.47 30.64 -16.43
C VAL A 104 11.56 30.20 -15.28
N PHE A 105 12.09 29.48 -14.29
CA PHE A 105 11.27 28.82 -13.26
C PHE A 105 10.34 29.80 -12.51
N LEU A 106 10.88 30.87 -11.91
CA LEU A 106 10.08 31.86 -11.19
C LEU A 106 9.17 32.69 -12.11
N LYS A 107 9.57 32.93 -13.36
CA LYS A 107 8.75 33.65 -14.36
C LYS A 107 7.46 32.87 -14.61
N TYR A 108 7.58 31.58 -14.91
CA TYR A 108 6.45 30.71 -15.23
C TYR A 108 5.65 30.30 -14.00
N LEU A 109 6.31 30.07 -12.86
CA LEU A 109 5.61 29.79 -11.60
C LEU A 109 4.69 30.94 -11.18
N LYS A 110 5.15 32.20 -11.34
CA LYS A 110 4.32 33.38 -11.07
C LYS A 110 3.21 33.61 -12.09
N ALA A 111 3.42 33.18 -13.33
CA ALA A 111 2.44 33.27 -14.39
C ALA A 111 1.33 32.21 -14.27
N GLY A 112 1.41 31.29 -13.30
CA GLY A 112 0.46 30.19 -13.16
C GLY A 112 0.58 29.17 -14.29
N ALA A 113 1.78 28.99 -14.85
CA ALA A 113 2.05 27.95 -15.84
C ALA A 113 2.17 26.58 -15.18
N LEU A 114 1.94 25.52 -15.95
CA LEU A 114 2.12 24.14 -15.51
C LEU A 114 3.61 23.82 -15.35
N ILE A 115 4.05 23.52 -14.14
CA ILE A 115 5.41 23.06 -13.87
C ILE A 115 5.43 21.53 -13.89
N VAL A 116 6.26 20.94 -14.73
CA VAL A 116 6.28 19.49 -14.99
C VAL A 116 7.67 18.93 -14.80
N ALA A 117 7.76 17.80 -14.10
CA ALA A 117 8.97 16.99 -14.07
C ALA A 117 8.63 15.53 -13.76
N TYR A 118 9.52 14.60 -14.09
CA TYR A 118 9.44 13.23 -13.57
C TYR A 118 10.14 13.17 -12.21
N ASP A 119 9.42 12.83 -11.14
CA ASP A 119 9.86 12.94 -9.74
C ASP A 119 9.99 14.41 -9.29
N ALA A 120 8.93 15.19 -9.51
CA ALA A 120 8.91 16.64 -9.26
C ALA A 120 9.38 17.08 -7.86
N PRO A 121 9.07 16.39 -6.74
CA PRO A 121 9.61 16.75 -5.43
C PRO A 121 11.14 16.74 -5.39
N PHE A 122 11.77 15.71 -5.98
CA PHE A 122 13.22 15.63 -6.10
C PHE A 122 13.77 16.78 -6.95
N GLU A 123 13.23 16.98 -8.15
CA GLU A 123 13.71 17.99 -9.11
C GLU A 123 13.62 19.41 -8.55
N ILE A 124 12.50 19.76 -7.89
CA ILE A 124 12.30 21.06 -7.24
C ILE A 124 13.29 21.27 -6.09
N SER A 125 13.53 20.24 -5.28
CA SER A 125 14.52 20.27 -4.19
C SER A 125 15.94 20.55 -4.69
N ARG A 126 16.29 20.10 -5.90
CA ARG A 126 17.61 20.36 -6.51
C ARG A 126 17.78 21.80 -6.95
N ILE A 127 16.77 22.42 -7.55
CA ILE A 127 16.88 23.81 -8.02
C ILE A 127 16.72 24.84 -6.90
N ALA A 128 16.08 24.49 -5.77
CA ALA A 128 15.90 25.39 -4.64
C ALA A 128 17.24 25.92 -4.08
N ILE A 129 17.26 27.22 -3.73
CA ILE A 129 18.43 27.85 -3.09
C ILE A 129 18.44 27.59 -1.59
N LYS A 130 17.26 27.70 -0.97
CA LYS A 130 17.06 27.46 0.46
C LYS A 130 15.83 26.59 0.63
N TRP A 131 15.89 25.70 1.61
CA TRP A 131 14.74 24.94 2.07
C TRP A 131 14.67 24.99 3.60
N THR A 132 13.47 24.83 4.14
CA THR A 132 13.21 24.73 5.59
C THR A 132 12.09 23.74 5.84
N LYS A 133 11.90 23.33 7.10
CA LYS A 133 10.63 22.74 7.55
C LYS A 133 9.51 23.77 7.39
N SER A 134 8.33 23.35 6.93
CA SER A 134 7.17 24.23 6.87
C SER A 134 6.70 24.61 8.28
N LEU A 135 6.32 25.87 8.44
CA LEU A 135 5.77 26.39 9.70
C LEU A 135 4.27 26.12 9.84
N LYS A 136 3.60 25.74 8.75
CA LYS A 136 2.15 25.47 8.71
C LYS A 136 1.83 23.98 8.65
N HIS A 137 2.60 23.21 7.89
CA HIS A 137 2.34 21.81 7.66
C HIS A 137 3.50 20.96 8.18
N ARG A 138 3.21 20.12 9.17
CA ARG A 138 4.22 19.34 9.90
C ARG A 138 5.07 18.44 8.98
N ARG A 139 4.44 17.86 7.95
CA ARG A 139 5.07 16.92 7.01
C ARG A 139 5.62 17.58 5.75
N ALA A 140 5.61 18.92 5.67
CA ALA A 140 6.00 19.63 4.46
C ALA A 140 7.37 20.31 4.57
N PHE A 141 8.06 20.36 3.44
CA PHE A 141 9.24 21.19 3.24
C PHE A 141 8.86 22.46 2.48
N SER A 142 9.46 23.58 2.86
CA SER A 142 9.30 24.88 2.21
C SER A 142 10.55 25.22 1.41
N PHE A 143 10.40 25.43 0.10
CA PHE A 143 11.47 25.69 -0.85
C PHE A 143 11.42 27.11 -1.38
N TYR A 144 12.58 27.77 -1.43
CA TYR A 144 12.75 29.14 -1.87
C TYR A 144 13.79 29.23 -2.99
N PHE A 145 13.45 29.98 -4.04
CA PHE A 145 14.24 30.06 -5.28
C PHE A 145 14.96 31.40 -5.45
N ARG A 146 14.82 32.31 -4.50
CA ARG A 146 15.54 33.59 -4.47
C ARG A 146 15.86 34.01 -3.05
N LEU A 147 17.11 34.39 -2.82
CA LEU A 147 17.53 35.07 -1.60
C LEU A 147 17.79 36.55 -1.89
N PHE A 148 17.59 37.39 -0.88
CA PHE A 148 18.02 38.78 -0.89
C PHE A 148 18.80 39.09 0.39
N LYS A 149 19.68 40.07 0.32
CA LYS A 149 20.36 40.60 1.51
C LYS A 149 19.48 41.68 2.10
N ASP A 150 19.01 41.45 3.32
CA ASP A 150 18.25 42.42 4.09
C ASP A 150 19.13 43.65 4.37
N LYS A 151 18.66 44.83 3.98
CA LYS A 151 19.44 46.07 4.11
C LYS A 151 19.57 46.54 5.57
N GLN A 152 18.63 46.18 6.44
CA GLN A 152 18.63 46.56 7.84
C GLN A 152 19.44 45.59 8.69
N THR A 153 19.28 44.28 8.48
CA THR A 153 19.94 43.25 9.30
C THR A 153 21.20 42.67 8.68
N GLY A 154 21.46 42.92 7.39
CA GLY A 154 22.58 42.35 6.65
C GLY A 154 22.46 40.85 6.35
N LYS A 155 21.43 40.17 6.87
CA LYS A 155 21.22 38.72 6.73
C LYS A 155 20.71 38.36 5.34
N LEU A 156 21.13 37.21 4.81
CA LEU A 156 20.56 36.63 3.59
C LEU A 156 19.27 35.88 3.92
N ARG A 157 18.17 36.24 3.27
CA ARG A 157 16.83 35.71 3.57
C ARG A 157 16.03 35.42 2.30
N PRO A 158 15.03 34.51 2.33
CA PRO A 158 14.13 34.30 1.20
C PRO A 158 13.44 35.59 0.76
N SER A 159 13.30 35.80 -0.55
CA SER A 159 12.59 36.96 -1.09
C SER A 159 11.13 36.99 -0.62
N PRO A 160 10.64 38.09 -0.03
CA PRO A 160 9.22 38.24 0.31
C PRO A 160 8.36 38.53 -0.94
N TYR A 161 8.99 38.88 -2.07
CA TYR A 161 8.33 39.26 -3.31
C TYR A 161 8.18 38.09 -4.30
N ASP A 162 9.00 37.06 -4.17
CA ASP A 162 8.98 35.89 -5.03
C ASP A 162 8.32 34.73 -4.29
N PRO A 163 7.46 33.93 -4.96
CA PRO A 163 6.85 32.78 -4.32
C PRO A 163 7.90 31.69 -4.03
N GLY A 164 7.69 31.00 -2.91
CA GLY A 164 8.24 29.68 -2.63
C GLY A 164 7.20 28.58 -2.85
N LEU A 165 7.61 27.34 -2.61
CA LEU A 165 6.75 26.16 -2.69
C LEU A 165 6.79 25.38 -1.39
N SER A 166 5.62 25.03 -0.85
CA SER A 166 5.50 24.01 0.18
C SER A 166 5.15 22.68 -0.47
N ILE A 167 5.93 21.63 -0.17
CA ILE A 167 5.74 20.27 -0.68
C ILE A 167 5.47 19.36 0.51
N GLU A 168 4.23 18.90 0.63
CA GLU A 168 3.78 17.99 1.68
C GLU A 168 3.74 16.56 1.13
N SER A 169 4.53 15.66 1.70
CA SER A 169 4.52 14.25 1.30
C SER A 169 3.23 13.57 1.76
N LEU A 170 2.53 12.93 0.81
CA LEU A 170 1.47 11.98 1.11
C LEU A 170 2.09 10.61 1.41
N ASP A 171 2.97 10.14 0.51
CA ASP A 171 3.71 8.89 0.61
C ASP A 171 5.09 8.99 -0.09
N ALA A 172 5.83 7.88 -0.19
CA ALA A 172 7.14 7.84 -0.83
C ALA A 172 7.16 8.27 -2.32
N SER A 173 5.99 8.39 -2.96
CA SER A 173 5.82 8.68 -4.38
C SER A 173 4.96 9.91 -4.69
N LYS A 174 4.14 10.39 -3.75
CA LYS A 174 3.10 11.43 -3.98
C LYS A 174 3.27 12.61 -3.03
N ALA A 175 3.01 13.82 -3.52
CA ALA A 175 3.04 15.03 -2.71
C ALA A 175 1.94 16.03 -3.10
N ILE A 176 1.53 16.86 -2.13
CA ILE A 176 0.67 18.03 -2.34
C ILE A 176 1.56 19.27 -2.41
N TYR A 177 1.23 20.17 -3.34
CA TYR A 177 1.99 21.40 -3.58
C TYR A 177 1.17 22.64 -3.21
N ARG A 178 1.79 23.62 -2.56
CA ARG A 178 1.18 24.92 -2.24
C ARG A 178 2.13 26.07 -2.52
N LEU A 179 1.60 27.18 -3.03
CA LEU A 179 2.33 28.44 -3.12
C LEU A 179 2.46 29.06 -1.73
N ILE A 180 3.67 29.44 -1.36
CA ILE A 180 3.96 30.12 -0.10
C ILE A 180 4.71 31.42 -0.34
N LYS A 181 4.55 32.39 0.56
CA LYS A 181 5.40 33.56 0.67
C LYS A 181 6.07 33.59 2.03
N TYR A 182 7.30 34.08 2.00
CA TYR A 182 8.01 34.42 3.21
C TYR A 182 7.56 35.82 3.69
N LYS A 183 7.18 35.96 4.96
CA LYS A 183 6.82 37.24 5.60
C LYS A 183 7.72 37.55 6.79
N PHE A 184 8.02 38.84 6.96
CA PHE A 184 8.75 39.40 8.09
C PHE A 184 7.82 40.20 9.00
N HIS A 185 8.02 40.13 10.32
CA HIS A 185 7.40 41.03 11.31
C HIS A 185 8.49 41.73 12.13
N GLU A 186 8.13 42.85 12.78
CA GLU A 186 9.00 43.76 13.56
C GLU A 186 9.89 43.09 14.63
N LYS A 187 9.66 41.83 15.00
CA LYS A 187 10.42 41.07 16.01
C LYS A 187 11.35 39.99 15.44
N ASP A 188 11.72 40.05 14.15
CA ASP A 188 12.63 39.08 13.51
C ASP A 188 12.10 37.63 13.45
N VAL A 189 10.79 37.42 13.68
CA VAL A 189 10.15 36.09 13.61
C VAL A 189 9.79 35.76 12.16
N GLU A 190 10.35 34.67 11.63
CA GLU A 190 10.02 34.16 10.30
C GLU A 190 8.55 33.71 10.24
N ARG A 191 7.77 34.17 9.26
CA ARG A 191 6.43 33.65 8.99
C ARG A 191 6.32 33.10 7.58
N GLU A 192 5.56 32.02 7.45
CA GLU A 192 5.15 31.43 6.20
C GLU A 192 3.68 31.73 5.96
N GLU A 193 3.35 32.24 4.78
CA GLU A 193 1.97 32.51 4.36
C GLU A 193 1.67 31.75 3.07
N GLU A 194 0.81 30.74 3.18
CA GLU A 194 0.16 30.13 2.01
C GLU A 194 -0.66 31.15 1.23
N GLN A 195 -0.49 31.16 -0.08
CA GLN A 195 -1.27 31.99 -0.98
C GLN A 195 -2.55 31.25 -1.38
N PRO A 196 -3.68 31.96 -1.53
CA PRO A 196 -4.94 31.34 -1.96
C PRO A 196 -4.90 30.86 -3.42
N SER A 197 -3.94 31.33 -4.23
CA SER A 197 -3.75 30.89 -5.61
C SER A 197 -3.25 29.44 -5.66
N ASN A 198 -3.94 28.62 -6.45
CA ASN A 198 -3.53 27.24 -6.70
C ASN A 198 -2.24 27.20 -7.51
N VAL A 199 -1.32 26.31 -7.12
CA VAL A 199 -0.13 26.00 -7.90
C VAL A 199 -0.42 24.82 -8.83
N GLN A 200 0.14 24.84 -10.03
CA GLN A 200 -0.01 23.77 -11.01
C GLN A 200 1.34 23.06 -11.17
N ILE A 201 1.55 22.01 -10.38
CA ILE A 201 2.76 21.19 -10.42
C ILE A 201 2.34 19.76 -10.70
N LEU A 202 2.78 19.23 -11.85
CA LEU A 202 2.48 17.87 -12.27
C LEU A 202 3.73 17.00 -12.18
N ASP A 203 3.66 15.99 -11.32
CA ASP A 203 4.63 14.91 -11.28
C ASP A 203 4.22 13.80 -12.25
N LEU A 204 5.01 13.61 -13.31
CA LEU A 204 4.75 12.59 -14.33
C LEU A 204 4.82 11.17 -13.77
N LYS A 205 5.62 10.94 -12.72
CA LYS A 205 5.71 9.64 -12.03
C LYS A 205 4.39 9.27 -11.37
N THR A 206 3.82 10.21 -10.61
CA THR A 206 2.49 10.06 -10.00
C THR A 206 1.40 9.88 -11.05
N LEU A 207 1.38 10.71 -12.11
CA LEU A 207 0.35 10.63 -13.15
C LEU A 207 0.40 9.31 -13.92
N THR A 208 1.61 8.80 -14.20
CA THR A 208 1.78 7.47 -14.78
C THR A 208 1.13 6.41 -13.88
N ALA A 209 1.41 6.45 -12.57
CA ALA A 209 0.85 5.51 -11.59
C ALA A 209 -0.67 5.58 -11.45
N VAL A 210 -1.29 6.75 -11.69
CA VAL A 210 -2.76 6.89 -11.73
C VAL A 210 -3.35 6.00 -12.81
N LEU A 211 -2.76 5.97 -14.00
CA LEU A 211 -3.29 5.25 -15.16
C LEU A 211 -2.98 3.74 -15.14
N ILE A 212 -1.81 3.35 -14.64
CA ILE A 212 -1.36 1.94 -14.67
C ILE A 212 -1.45 1.22 -13.32
N GLY A 213 -1.73 1.94 -12.23
CA GLY A 213 -1.98 1.37 -10.91
C GLY A 213 -0.75 1.17 -10.03
N GLU A 214 0.47 1.40 -10.54
CA GLU A 214 1.72 1.28 -9.79
C GLU A 214 2.79 2.27 -10.25
N ALA A 215 3.83 2.48 -9.43
CA ALA A 215 4.91 3.40 -9.73
C ALA A 215 5.95 2.77 -10.68
N HIS A 216 6.33 3.50 -11.72
CA HIS A 216 7.37 3.09 -12.67
C HIS A 216 8.60 3.98 -12.58
N THR A 217 9.69 3.55 -13.22
CA THR A 217 10.82 4.43 -13.54
C THR A 217 10.52 5.21 -14.81
N PHE A 218 11.19 6.36 -15.02
CA PHE A 218 11.01 7.15 -16.26
C PHE A 218 11.19 6.32 -17.53
N SER A 219 12.23 5.48 -17.59
CA SER A 219 12.49 4.64 -18.76
C SER A 219 11.37 3.62 -18.99
N SER A 220 10.83 3.03 -17.93
CA SER A 220 9.74 2.05 -18.05
C SER A 220 8.43 2.73 -18.42
N ALA A 221 8.12 3.90 -17.86
CA ALA A 221 6.97 4.70 -18.27
C ALA A 221 7.05 5.08 -19.76
N CYS A 222 8.22 5.52 -20.23
CA CYS A 222 8.42 5.84 -21.64
C CYS A 222 8.26 4.61 -22.54
N GLU A 223 8.72 3.43 -22.13
CA GLU A 223 8.52 2.18 -22.88
C GLU A 223 7.04 1.83 -23.01
N ILE A 224 6.27 1.94 -21.92
CA ILE A 224 4.82 1.67 -21.90
C ILE A 224 4.07 2.61 -22.84
N PHE A 225 4.37 3.90 -22.79
CA PHE A 225 3.68 4.92 -23.58
C PHE A 225 4.32 5.16 -24.95
N GLY A 226 5.31 4.35 -25.37
CA GLY A 226 5.94 4.45 -26.69
C GLY A 226 6.64 5.79 -26.93
N VAL A 227 7.34 6.30 -25.91
CA VAL A 227 8.10 7.56 -25.92
C VAL A 227 9.60 7.24 -26.03
N PRO A 228 10.34 7.87 -26.97
CA PRO A 228 11.78 7.69 -27.07
C PRO A 228 12.52 8.41 -25.93
N ALA A 229 13.14 7.65 -25.02
CA ALA A 229 13.88 8.18 -23.87
C ALA A 229 15.24 7.50 -23.66
N SER A 230 16.09 8.09 -22.82
CA SER A 230 17.36 7.45 -22.44
C SER A 230 17.10 6.25 -21.52
N ARG A 231 17.78 5.13 -21.81
CA ARG A 231 17.60 3.86 -21.07
C ARG A 231 17.90 3.94 -19.56
N THR A 232 18.74 4.87 -19.12
CA THR A 232 19.09 5.04 -17.69
C THR A 232 19.46 6.49 -17.36
N ARG A 233 18.77 7.10 -16.39
CA ARG A 233 19.20 8.34 -15.72
C ARG A 233 20.30 8.00 -14.71
N LYS A 234 21.56 8.06 -15.14
CA LYS A 234 22.72 7.80 -14.26
C LYS A 234 23.20 9.09 -13.64
N VAL A 235 23.59 9.01 -12.37
CA VAL A 235 24.37 10.07 -11.72
C VAL A 235 25.72 10.20 -12.44
N ARG A 236 26.18 11.44 -12.63
CA ARG A 236 27.38 11.74 -13.45
C ARG A 236 28.42 12.46 -12.61
N GLN A 237 29.68 12.02 -12.75
CA GLN A 237 30.80 12.68 -12.09
C GLN A 237 31.28 13.95 -12.82
N ARG A 238 31.02 14.07 -14.13
CA ARG A 238 31.49 15.19 -14.97
C ARG A 238 30.50 15.50 -16.10
N VAL A 239 30.49 16.76 -16.52
CA VAL A 239 29.76 17.22 -17.71
C VAL A 239 30.48 16.72 -18.97
N THR A 240 29.75 16.03 -19.85
CA THR A 240 30.26 15.54 -21.15
C THR A 240 29.21 15.77 -22.23
N LYS A 241 29.63 15.84 -23.51
CA LYS A 241 28.71 15.98 -24.66
C LYS A 241 27.59 14.93 -24.62
N ARG A 242 27.93 13.65 -24.40
CA ARG A 242 26.95 12.55 -24.28
C ARG A 242 25.96 12.74 -23.12
N ALA A 243 26.42 13.34 -22.01
CA ALA A 243 25.54 13.63 -20.88
C ALA A 243 24.56 14.76 -21.20
N ILE A 244 25.00 15.79 -21.91
CA ILE A 244 24.14 16.90 -22.38
C ILE A 244 23.08 16.37 -23.37
N GLU A 245 23.50 15.56 -24.36
CA GLU A 245 22.58 14.94 -25.33
C GLU A 245 21.54 14.02 -24.64
N SER A 246 21.95 13.30 -23.60
CA SER A 246 21.05 12.46 -22.80
C SER A 246 19.99 13.30 -22.09
N VAL A 247 20.36 14.42 -21.48
CA VAL A 247 19.43 15.31 -20.77
C VAL A 247 18.45 15.95 -21.74
N LEU A 248 18.91 16.44 -22.89
CA LEU A 248 18.02 17.00 -23.91
C LEU A 248 16.99 15.95 -24.37
N ARG A 249 17.42 14.70 -24.59
CA ARG A 249 16.51 13.61 -24.92
C ARG A 249 15.52 13.33 -23.80
N ASP A 250 15.96 13.36 -22.55
CA ASP A 250 15.11 13.06 -21.41
C ASP A 250 14.05 14.15 -21.19
N VAL A 251 14.38 15.44 -21.34
CA VAL A 251 13.39 16.53 -21.21
C VAL A 251 12.39 16.52 -22.38
N VAL A 252 12.85 16.22 -23.61
CA VAL A 252 11.94 16.01 -24.75
C VAL A 252 11.02 14.80 -24.49
N GLY A 253 11.57 13.71 -23.95
CA GLY A 253 10.80 12.54 -23.55
C GLY A 253 9.79 12.85 -22.45
N GLU A 254 10.11 13.71 -21.48
CA GLU A 254 9.14 14.16 -20.47
C GLU A 254 7.99 14.98 -21.07
N LEU A 255 8.27 15.88 -22.03
CA LEU A 255 7.23 16.62 -22.76
C LEU A 255 6.32 15.67 -23.55
N GLU A 256 6.91 14.70 -24.26
CA GLU A 256 6.11 13.75 -25.03
C GLU A 256 5.29 12.84 -24.11
N LEU A 257 5.88 12.36 -23.01
CA LEU A 257 5.18 11.58 -21.98
C LEU A 257 4.02 12.38 -21.37
N LEU A 258 4.20 13.66 -21.05
CA LEU A 258 3.13 14.56 -20.60
C LEU A 258 1.94 14.53 -21.55
N ASN A 259 2.19 14.72 -22.84
CA ASN A 259 1.14 14.74 -23.86
C ASN A 259 0.46 13.36 -23.98
N ARG A 260 1.23 12.24 -23.98
CA ARG A 260 0.65 10.89 -24.04
C ARG A 260 -0.23 10.57 -22.82
N LEU A 261 0.19 10.96 -21.62
CA LEU A 261 -0.59 10.76 -20.39
C LEU A 261 -1.86 11.62 -20.39
N ARG A 262 -1.80 12.85 -20.91
CA ARG A 262 -2.98 13.70 -21.08
C ARG A 262 -3.96 13.13 -22.10
N ASP A 263 -3.47 12.71 -23.27
CA ASP A 263 -4.27 12.04 -24.30
C ASP A 263 -4.96 10.79 -23.71
N GLU A 264 -4.25 10.00 -22.89
CA GLU A 264 -4.82 8.82 -22.23
C GLU A 264 -5.92 9.20 -21.22
N LEU A 265 -5.68 10.23 -20.38
CA LEU A 265 -6.65 10.71 -19.40
C LEU A 265 -7.94 11.25 -20.03
N GLN A 266 -7.88 11.82 -21.23
CA GLN A 266 -9.05 12.38 -21.92
C GLN A 266 -10.10 11.32 -22.28
N HIS A 267 -9.71 10.05 -22.41
CA HIS A 267 -10.68 8.97 -22.62
C HIS A 267 -11.58 8.74 -21.39
N HIS A 268 -11.16 9.22 -20.22
CA HIS A 268 -11.89 9.08 -18.98
C HIS A 268 -12.71 10.36 -18.70
N PRO A 269 -13.99 10.27 -18.30
CA PRO A 269 -14.81 11.42 -17.91
C PRO A 269 -14.35 12.03 -16.57
N LEU A 270 -13.21 12.70 -16.59
CA LEU A 270 -12.59 13.32 -15.42
C LEU A 270 -12.97 14.79 -15.31
N ASN A 271 -13.38 15.21 -14.13
CA ASN A 271 -13.59 16.62 -13.77
C ASN A 271 -12.50 17.13 -12.82
N VAL A 272 -11.32 16.50 -12.85
CA VAL A 272 -10.18 16.80 -11.97
C VAL A 272 -8.96 17.06 -12.83
N ALA A 273 -8.25 18.14 -12.54
CA ALA A 273 -7.01 18.48 -13.25
C ALA A 273 -5.95 17.37 -13.07
N PRO A 274 -5.11 17.07 -14.09
CA PRO A 274 -4.11 16.00 -14.02
C PRO A 274 -3.20 16.08 -12.79
N GLU A 275 -2.78 17.29 -12.39
CA GLU A 275 -1.93 17.54 -11.21
C GLU A 275 -2.60 17.26 -9.87
N ARG A 276 -3.90 16.99 -9.85
CA ARG A 276 -4.68 16.60 -8.66
C ARG A 276 -5.03 15.11 -8.66
N CYS A 277 -4.54 14.35 -9.65
CA CYS A 277 -4.71 12.91 -9.72
C CYS A 277 -3.56 12.21 -8.97
N TYR A 278 -3.88 11.49 -7.89
CA TYR A 278 -2.87 10.88 -7.01
C TYR A 278 -2.89 9.35 -7.02
N SER A 279 -3.95 8.71 -7.50
CA SER A 279 -4.01 7.25 -7.66
C SER A 279 -5.11 6.85 -8.64
N SER A 280 -5.16 5.58 -9.07
CA SER A 280 -6.25 5.07 -9.89
C SER A 280 -7.63 5.17 -9.22
N ALA A 281 -7.69 5.32 -7.89
CA ALA A 281 -8.94 5.59 -7.18
C ALA A 281 -9.56 6.96 -7.57
N THR A 282 -8.75 7.91 -8.06
CA THR A 282 -9.23 9.17 -8.63
C THR A 282 -10.14 8.93 -9.84
N LEU A 283 -9.87 7.89 -10.64
CA LEU A 283 -10.75 7.50 -11.76
C LEU A 283 -12.11 7.06 -11.21
N SER A 284 -12.13 6.17 -10.22
CA SER A 284 -13.38 5.69 -9.59
C SER A 284 -14.21 6.82 -9.01
N LYS A 285 -13.56 7.75 -8.29
CA LYS A 285 -14.21 8.93 -7.72
C LYS A 285 -14.84 9.79 -8.82
N SER A 286 -14.09 10.08 -9.88
CA SER A 286 -14.56 10.88 -11.00
C SER A 286 -15.72 10.21 -11.74
N TYR A 287 -15.71 8.88 -11.87
CA TYR A 287 -16.82 8.13 -12.45
C TYR A 287 -18.07 8.20 -11.59
N PHE A 288 -17.97 8.07 -10.26
CA PHE A 288 -19.14 8.27 -9.40
C PHE A 288 -19.73 9.66 -9.55
N SER A 289 -18.90 10.71 -9.55
CA SER A 289 -19.35 12.08 -9.78
C SER A 289 -19.99 12.25 -11.17
N ALA A 290 -19.38 11.69 -12.22
CA ALA A 290 -19.89 11.77 -13.59
C ALA A 290 -21.23 11.03 -13.75
N LEU A 291 -21.41 9.89 -13.07
CA LEU A 291 -22.67 9.14 -13.02
C LEU A 291 -23.76 9.87 -12.20
N GLY A 292 -23.45 11.02 -11.62
CA GLY A 292 -24.35 11.80 -10.78
C GLY A 292 -24.53 11.23 -9.37
N ILE A 293 -23.71 10.27 -8.93
CA ILE A 293 -23.79 9.67 -7.59
C ILE A 293 -23.40 10.74 -6.57
N LYS A 294 -24.32 11.07 -5.67
CA LYS A 294 -24.05 12.05 -4.62
C LYS A 294 -23.21 11.39 -3.52
N PRO A 295 -22.19 12.08 -2.99
CA PRO A 295 -21.38 11.56 -1.89
C PRO A 295 -22.27 11.09 -0.72
N PRO A 296 -22.13 9.84 -0.22
CA PRO A 296 -22.96 9.28 0.84
C PRO A 296 -23.10 10.16 2.10
N PRO A 297 -22.05 10.83 2.61
CA PRO A 297 -22.16 11.75 3.75
C PRO A 297 -23.04 12.98 3.49
N GLU A 298 -23.27 13.36 2.23
CA GLU A 298 -24.14 14.50 1.87
C GLU A 298 -25.61 14.11 1.72
N LYS A 299 -25.91 12.82 1.58
CA LYS A 299 -27.28 12.33 1.33
C LYS A 299 -27.86 11.45 2.42
N PHE A 300 -27.04 10.71 3.15
CA PHE A 300 -27.52 9.79 4.19
C PHE A 300 -27.40 10.44 5.57
N ASN A 301 -28.52 10.49 6.28
CA ASN A 301 -28.55 10.91 7.68
C ASN A 301 -28.28 9.70 8.60
N ILE A 302 -27.04 9.21 8.61
CA ILE A 302 -26.62 8.08 9.46
C ILE A 302 -26.15 8.64 10.80
N SER A 303 -26.77 8.20 11.90
CA SER A 303 -26.34 8.64 13.24
C SER A 303 -24.93 8.13 13.58
N ASP A 304 -24.20 8.87 14.41
CA ASP A 304 -22.85 8.48 14.83
C ASP A 304 -22.83 7.13 15.56
N GLY A 305 -23.91 6.78 16.27
CA GLY A 305 -24.07 5.46 16.89
C GLY A 305 -24.12 4.32 15.87
N ILE A 306 -24.84 4.51 14.75
CA ILE A 306 -24.85 3.53 13.65
C ILE A 306 -23.48 3.47 12.98
N ASN A 307 -22.82 4.61 12.72
CA ASN A 307 -21.44 4.61 12.23
C ASN A 307 -20.49 3.88 13.19
N GLY A 308 -20.70 3.98 14.50
CA GLY A 308 -19.97 3.23 15.51
C GLY A 308 -20.21 1.71 15.42
N ILE A 309 -21.44 1.26 15.20
CA ILE A 309 -21.74 -0.16 14.96
C ILE A 309 -20.98 -0.65 13.71
N VAL A 310 -21.13 0.07 12.61
CA VAL A 310 -20.51 -0.27 11.32
C VAL A 310 -18.98 -0.30 11.44
N ALA A 311 -18.38 0.68 12.14
CA ALA A 311 -16.95 0.74 12.39
C ALA A 311 -16.48 -0.48 13.18
N GLN A 312 -17.18 -0.85 14.27
CA GLN A 312 -16.83 -2.03 15.07
C GLN A 312 -16.80 -3.32 14.23
N THR A 313 -17.72 -3.46 13.27
CA THR A 313 -17.83 -4.66 12.42
C THR A 313 -16.74 -4.75 11.34
N PHE A 314 -15.99 -3.67 11.08
CA PHE A 314 -15.03 -3.66 9.98
C PHE A 314 -13.80 -4.54 10.28
N ALA A 315 -13.69 -5.61 9.50
CA ALA A 315 -12.49 -6.44 9.37
C ALA A 315 -12.08 -6.51 7.89
N ALA A 316 -10.77 -6.42 7.63
CA ALA A 316 -10.19 -6.59 6.30
C ALA A 316 -10.07 -8.08 5.91
N GLY A 317 -9.60 -8.36 4.70
CA GLY A 317 -9.51 -9.71 4.14
C GLY A 317 -8.82 -10.75 5.04
N ARG A 318 -9.39 -11.96 5.04
CA ARG A 318 -8.92 -13.12 5.81
C ARG A 318 -7.64 -13.72 5.22
N SER A 319 -6.59 -13.84 6.02
CA SER A 319 -5.29 -14.41 5.58
C SER A 319 -4.69 -15.29 6.68
N GLU A 320 -4.43 -16.56 6.37
CA GLU A 320 -4.08 -17.61 7.33
C GLU A 320 -3.16 -18.67 6.72
N CYS A 321 -2.24 -19.20 7.53
CA CYS A 321 -1.43 -20.38 7.21
C CYS A 321 -1.88 -21.55 8.10
N ALA A 322 -2.60 -22.51 7.54
CA ALA A 322 -3.14 -23.65 8.30
C ALA A 322 -2.20 -24.87 8.32
N VAL A 323 -1.29 -24.98 7.35
CA VAL A 323 -0.21 -25.98 7.39
C VAL A 323 1.14 -25.30 7.24
N ARG A 324 1.98 -25.41 8.27
CA ARG A 324 3.26 -24.68 8.37
C ARG A 324 4.44 -25.58 8.04
N ARG A 325 5.39 -25.04 7.27
CA ARG A 325 6.71 -25.61 6.95
C ARG A 325 6.67 -27.07 6.51
N THR A 326 5.61 -27.45 5.81
CA THR A 326 5.41 -28.81 5.30
C THR A 326 5.17 -28.70 3.80
N PRO A 327 5.98 -29.39 2.96
CA PRO A 327 5.73 -29.43 1.53
C PRO A 327 4.45 -30.23 1.26
N LEU A 328 3.45 -29.59 0.66
CA LEU A 328 2.18 -30.24 0.34
C LEU A 328 1.86 -30.11 -1.14
N PRO A 329 1.38 -31.19 -1.79
CA PRO A 329 0.78 -31.10 -3.12
C PRO A 329 -0.54 -30.34 -3.01
N ILE A 330 -0.76 -29.37 -3.88
CA ILE A 330 -1.90 -28.48 -3.84
C ILE A 330 -2.48 -28.19 -5.22
N THR A 331 -3.69 -27.64 -5.19
CA THR A 331 -4.29 -26.90 -6.28
C THR A 331 -4.47 -25.47 -5.81
N TYR A 332 -3.95 -24.53 -6.59
CA TYR A 332 -4.04 -23.12 -6.29
C TYR A 332 -5.27 -22.51 -6.98
N VAL A 333 -6.21 -22.03 -6.18
CA VAL A 333 -7.46 -21.42 -6.65
C VAL A 333 -7.55 -19.96 -6.21
N ASP A 334 -8.25 -19.15 -6.99
CA ASP A 334 -8.41 -17.70 -6.77
C ASP A 334 -9.82 -17.25 -7.19
N PHE A 335 -10.50 -16.48 -6.33
CA PHE A 335 -11.80 -15.88 -6.68
C PHE A 335 -11.59 -14.70 -7.63
N PHE A 336 -12.11 -14.82 -8.85
CA PHE A 336 -11.95 -13.79 -9.87
C PHE A 336 -12.66 -12.48 -9.48
N SER A 337 -11.85 -11.45 -9.17
CA SER A 337 -12.30 -10.11 -8.81
C SER A 337 -13.30 -10.13 -7.64
N GLN A 338 -12.90 -10.75 -6.52
CA GLN A 338 -13.77 -11.10 -5.39
C GLN A 338 -14.59 -9.91 -4.86
N PHE A 339 -13.98 -8.77 -4.53
CA PHE A 339 -14.71 -7.62 -3.97
C PHE A 339 -15.76 -7.02 -4.92
N PRO A 340 -15.44 -6.74 -6.21
CA PRO A 340 -16.48 -6.38 -7.19
C PRO A 340 -17.62 -7.40 -7.29
N ALA A 341 -17.30 -8.70 -7.29
CA ALA A 341 -18.32 -9.75 -7.35
C ALA A 341 -19.25 -9.72 -6.13
N ILE A 342 -18.68 -9.61 -4.92
CA ILE A 342 -19.45 -9.50 -3.67
C ILE A 342 -20.31 -8.24 -3.66
N SER A 343 -19.76 -7.10 -4.08
CA SER A 343 -20.50 -5.82 -4.16
C SER A 343 -21.75 -5.96 -5.03
N SER A 344 -21.63 -6.69 -6.16
CA SER A 344 -22.77 -7.01 -7.02
C SER A 344 -23.74 -8.02 -6.39
N LEU A 345 -23.26 -9.06 -5.70
CA LEU A 345 -24.12 -10.06 -5.03
C LEU A 345 -24.95 -9.44 -3.90
N LEU A 346 -24.37 -8.50 -3.17
CA LEU A 346 -25.03 -7.75 -2.10
C LEU A 346 -25.89 -6.60 -2.63
N ASP A 347 -25.88 -6.33 -3.94
CA ASP A 347 -26.54 -5.18 -4.56
C ASP A 347 -26.17 -3.85 -3.87
N CYS A 348 -24.86 -3.64 -3.65
CA CYS A 348 -24.35 -2.41 -3.04
C CYS A 348 -24.62 -1.17 -3.90
N ARG A 349 -24.84 -1.37 -5.20
CA ARG A 349 -25.27 -0.31 -6.12
C ARG A 349 -26.63 0.26 -5.73
N GLU A 350 -27.58 -0.55 -5.27
CA GLU A 350 -28.89 -0.08 -4.79
C GLU A 350 -28.71 0.85 -3.57
N ILE A 351 -27.85 0.47 -2.61
CA ILE A 351 -27.50 1.34 -1.48
C ILE A 351 -26.86 2.62 -2.01
N LEU A 352 -25.85 2.52 -2.86
CA LEU A 352 -25.11 3.68 -3.36
C LEU A 352 -25.97 4.62 -4.22
N CYS A 353 -27.05 4.16 -4.83
CA CYS A 353 -27.98 4.98 -5.63
C CYS A 353 -29.26 5.38 -4.86
N ALA A 354 -29.41 4.95 -3.60
CA ALA A 354 -30.57 5.28 -2.79
C ALA A 354 -30.63 6.79 -2.47
N GLN A 355 -31.85 7.29 -2.25
CA GLN A 355 -32.08 8.64 -1.76
C GLN A 355 -31.83 8.74 -0.25
N SER A 356 -32.25 7.73 0.51
CA SER A 356 -32.02 7.63 1.95
C SER A 356 -31.84 6.18 2.38
N LEU A 357 -31.33 5.98 3.60
CA LEU A 357 -31.22 4.67 4.24
C LEU A 357 -32.04 4.65 5.53
N GLU A 358 -32.77 3.56 5.75
CA GLU A 358 -33.38 3.22 7.03
C GLU A 358 -32.58 2.09 7.70
N PHE A 359 -32.50 2.15 9.03
CA PHE A 359 -31.88 1.13 9.87
C PHE A 359 -32.95 0.56 10.80
N ALA A 360 -33.62 -0.52 10.36
CA ALA A 360 -34.77 -1.11 11.05
C ALA A 360 -34.36 -2.30 11.93
N ASP A 361 -35.10 -2.56 13.01
CA ASP A 361 -34.91 -3.79 13.81
C ASP A 361 -35.24 -5.02 12.96
N PHE A 362 -34.29 -5.96 12.92
CA PHE A 362 -34.39 -7.21 12.19
C PHE A 362 -34.00 -8.42 13.06
N THR A 363 -34.08 -8.29 14.38
CA THR A 363 -33.59 -9.30 15.32
C THR A 363 -34.21 -10.67 15.10
N ASN A 364 -35.55 -10.76 15.02
CA ASN A 364 -36.25 -12.03 14.82
C ASN A 364 -35.92 -12.67 13.46
N GLY A 365 -35.87 -11.84 12.40
CA GLY A 365 -35.53 -12.32 11.07
C GLY A 365 -34.10 -12.84 10.97
N ALA A 366 -33.15 -12.16 11.62
CA ALA A 366 -31.75 -12.60 11.67
C ALA A 366 -31.58 -13.92 12.44
N VAL A 367 -32.31 -14.11 13.54
CA VAL A 367 -32.33 -15.38 14.31
C VAL A 367 -32.90 -16.51 13.45
N GLU A 368 -34.10 -16.34 12.89
CA GLU A 368 -34.76 -17.36 12.06
C GLU A 368 -33.91 -17.74 10.84
N MET A 369 -33.32 -16.74 10.18
CA MET A 369 -32.40 -16.95 9.06
C MET A 369 -31.18 -17.77 9.48
N THR A 370 -30.53 -17.41 10.59
CA THR A 370 -29.29 -18.08 11.05
C THR A 370 -29.54 -19.51 11.55
N GLU A 371 -30.71 -19.78 12.14
CA GLU A 371 -31.09 -21.11 12.60
C GLU A 371 -31.36 -22.08 11.46
N ARG A 372 -32.05 -21.62 10.40
CA ARG A 372 -32.46 -22.46 9.27
C ARG A 372 -31.41 -22.59 8.17
N LEU A 373 -30.47 -21.66 8.09
CA LEU A 373 -29.45 -21.61 7.05
C LEU A 373 -28.67 -22.93 6.92
N THR A 374 -28.54 -23.39 5.68
CA THR A 374 -27.58 -24.41 5.23
C THR A 374 -26.51 -23.79 4.32
N LEU A 375 -25.43 -24.54 4.08
CA LEU A 375 -24.40 -24.10 3.12
C LEU A 375 -24.96 -23.92 1.70
N ASP A 376 -25.95 -24.72 1.30
CA ASP A 376 -26.53 -24.65 -0.05
C ASP A 376 -27.28 -23.34 -0.31
N ASP A 377 -27.85 -22.74 0.74
CA ASP A 377 -28.49 -21.44 0.65
C ASP A 377 -27.51 -20.35 0.19
N CYS A 378 -26.27 -20.44 0.66
CA CYS A 378 -25.22 -19.47 0.35
C CYS A 378 -24.79 -19.50 -1.12
N PHE A 379 -25.02 -20.58 -1.87
CA PHE A 379 -24.73 -20.66 -3.31
C PHE A 379 -25.78 -19.99 -4.19
N ARG A 380 -26.88 -19.46 -3.61
CA ARG A 380 -27.94 -18.77 -4.34
C ARG A 380 -27.64 -17.26 -4.39
N PRO A 381 -27.47 -16.66 -5.59
CA PRO A 381 -27.14 -15.22 -5.70
C PRO A 381 -28.13 -14.31 -4.97
N GLY A 382 -29.44 -14.59 -5.08
CA GLY A 382 -30.49 -13.76 -4.49
C GLY A 382 -30.43 -13.69 -2.95
N PHE A 383 -29.89 -14.72 -2.30
CA PHE A 383 -29.76 -14.77 -0.84
C PHE A 383 -28.80 -13.70 -0.30
N TRP A 384 -27.77 -13.33 -1.06
CA TRP A 384 -26.75 -12.38 -0.61
C TRP A 384 -27.32 -11.00 -0.33
N LYS A 385 -28.29 -10.53 -1.13
CA LYS A 385 -28.98 -9.25 -0.91
C LYS A 385 -29.70 -9.20 0.44
N GLU A 386 -30.12 -10.34 0.97
CA GLU A 386 -30.78 -10.46 2.28
C GLU A 386 -29.80 -10.35 3.46
N LEU A 387 -28.49 -10.41 3.22
CA LEU A 387 -27.45 -10.34 4.25
C LEU A 387 -27.09 -8.91 4.68
N ARG A 388 -27.80 -7.88 4.19
CA ARG A 388 -27.52 -6.46 4.45
C ARG A 388 -28.01 -6.00 5.84
N TRP A 389 -27.47 -6.61 6.88
CA TRP A 389 -27.77 -6.31 8.28
C TRP A 389 -26.54 -6.46 9.18
N PHE A 390 -26.59 -5.88 10.36
CA PHE A 390 -25.57 -6.02 11.41
C PHE A 390 -26.22 -6.66 12.63
N ALA A 391 -25.46 -7.44 13.41
CA ALA A 391 -25.96 -8.07 14.63
C ALA A 391 -25.02 -7.89 15.82
N LEU A 392 -25.61 -7.58 16.97
CA LEU A 392 -24.99 -7.69 18.28
C LEU A 392 -25.09 -9.15 18.70
N VAL A 393 -23.94 -9.78 18.91
CA VAL A 393 -23.84 -11.22 19.17
C VAL A 393 -23.13 -11.49 20.49
N GLU A 394 -23.43 -12.63 21.10
CA GLU A 394 -22.70 -13.18 22.25
C GLU A 394 -21.95 -14.45 21.81
N PRO A 395 -20.67 -14.34 21.40
CA PRO A 395 -19.86 -15.48 20.97
C PRO A 395 -19.65 -16.50 22.08
N ARG A 396 -19.92 -17.77 21.78
CA ARG A 396 -19.80 -18.93 22.67
C ARG A 396 -19.00 -20.04 22.01
N GLU A 397 -17.69 -19.83 21.84
CA GLU A 397 -16.81 -20.67 21.01
C GLU A 397 -17.21 -20.59 19.53
N ASP A 398 -17.37 -19.36 19.02
CA ASP A 398 -17.73 -19.10 17.63
C ASP A 398 -16.54 -18.52 16.87
N VAL A 399 -16.44 -18.84 15.57
CA VAL A 399 -15.36 -18.32 14.71
C VAL A 399 -15.86 -17.09 13.97
N ILE A 400 -15.53 -15.91 14.50
CA ILE A 400 -15.81 -14.60 13.91
C ILE A 400 -14.50 -13.84 13.70
N PRO A 401 -14.45 -12.81 12.82
CA PRO A 401 -13.29 -11.94 12.75
C PRO A 401 -13.05 -11.26 14.10
N ILE A 402 -11.86 -11.48 14.67
CA ILE A 402 -11.40 -10.79 15.87
C ILE A 402 -10.08 -10.10 15.60
N ARG A 403 -9.81 -9.06 16.38
CA ARG A 403 -8.54 -8.36 16.34
C ARG A 403 -7.94 -8.32 17.73
N ALA A 404 -6.71 -8.81 17.82
CA ALA A 404 -5.98 -8.92 19.07
C ALA A 404 -4.47 -8.82 18.84
N LYS A 405 -3.72 -8.55 19.90
CA LYS A 405 -2.25 -8.66 19.90
C LYS A 405 -1.86 -10.13 20.03
N PHE A 406 -1.70 -10.81 18.90
CA PHE A 406 -1.29 -12.22 18.86
C PHE A 406 0.23 -12.39 19.03
N GLY A 407 1.01 -11.35 18.76
CA GLY A 407 2.47 -11.36 18.92
C GLY A 407 2.90 -11.50 20.38
N THR A 408 4.13 -11.97 20.61
CA THR A 408 4.70 -12.11 21.96
C THR A 408 5.40 -10.84 22.45
N ARG A 409 5.48 -9.80 21.61
CA ARG A 409 6.10 -8.52 21.98
C ARG A 409 5.00 -7.54 22.40
N ASP A 410 5.25 -6.80 23.47
CA ASP A 410 4.30 -5.82 24.01
C ASP A 410 3.98 -4.69 23.01
N ASP A 411 4.95 -4.37 22.14
CA ASP A 411 4.87 -3.39 21.06
C ASP A 411 4.22 -3.91 19.77
N SER A 412 3.65 -5.12 19.76
CA SER A 412 3.00 -5.65 18.57
C SER A 412 1.67 -4.96 18.28
N ASP A 413 1.49 -4.55 17.02
CA ASP A 413 0.20 -4.05 16.54
C ASP A 413 -0.86 -5.16 16.58
N PRO A 414 -2.11 -4.82 16.91
CA PRO A 414 -3.20 -5.79 16.87
C PRO A 414 -3.45 -6.25 15.43
N THR A 415 -3.65 -7.56 15.22
CA THR A 415 -3.89 -8.14 13.89
C THR A 415 -5.17 -8.96 13.87
N LEU A 416 -5.73 -9.15 12.67
CA LEU A 416 -6.95 -9.94 12.46
C LEU A 416 -6.69 -11.45 12.53
N GLY A 417 -7.58 -12.18 13.19
CA GLY A 417 -7.61 -13.65 13.24
C GLY A 417 -9.04 -14.18 13.29
N TRP A 418 -9.24 -15.42 12.84
CA TRP A 418 -10.53 -16.12 12.90
C TRP A 418 -10.39 -17.27 13.89
N ASN A 419 -10.44 -16.97 15.19
CA ASN A 419 -10.29 -17.97 16.25
C ASN A 419 -11.63 -18.29 16.90
N PHE A 420 -11.71 -19.40 17.65
CA PHE A 420 -12.88 -19.65 18.48
C PHE A 420 -12.90 -18.59 19.58
N LEU A 421 -13.97 -17.82 19.64
CA LEU A 421 -14.14 -16.74 20.59
C LEU A 421 -15.23 -17.08 21.61
N LEU A 422 -14.88 -16.93 22.89
CA LEU A 422 -15.81 -16.85 24.00
C LEU A 422 -15.77 -15.43 24.56
N SER A 423 -16.91 -14.72 24.55
CA SER A 423 -17.00 -13.37 25.10
C SER A 423 -18.22 -13.22 26.00
N LYS A 424 -18.00 -12.62 27.18
CA LYS A 424 -19.10 -12.20 28.08
C LYS A 424 -19.71 -10.87 27.63
N GLN A 425 -18.93 -10.01 26.99
CA GLN A 425 -19.40 -8.75 26.42
C GLN A 425 -19.85 -8.97 24.97
N PRO A 426 -21.08 -8.56 24.60
CA PRO A 426 -21.53 -8.69 23.22
C PRO A 426 -20.71 -7.84 22.24
N VAL A 427 -20.62 -8.28 20.98
CA VAL A 427 -19.86 -7.60 19.92
C VAL A 427 -20.74 -7.43 18.68
N TRP A 428 -20.57 -6.34 17.93
CA TRP A 428 -21.23 -6.18 16.63
C TRP A 428 -20.45 -6.87 15.51
N VAL A 429 -21.14 -7.60 14.64
CA VAL A 429 -20.61 -8.24 13.42
C VAL A 429 -21.57 -8.02 12.25
N THR A 430 -21.08 -8.21 11.03
CA THR A 430 -21.92 -8.13 9.83
C THR A 430 -22.77 -9.39 9.65
N GLY A 431 -23.91 -9.29 8.96
CA GLY A 431 -24.74 -10.43 8.58
C GLY A 431 -23.94 -11.52 7.86
N PRO A 432 -23.12 -11.20 6.85
CA PRO A 432 -22.22 -12.17 6.23
C PRO A 432 -21.28 -12.86 7.22
N ASP A 433 -20.75 -12.16 8.22
CA ASP A 433 -19.89 -12.76 9.26
C ASP A 433 -20.66 -13.69 10.21
N VAL A 434 -21.92 -13.38 10.53
CA VAL A 434 -22.80 -14.29 11.31
C VAL A 434 -23.02 -15.59 10.56
N ILE A 435 -23.34 -15.51 9.27
CA ILE A 435 -23.54 -16.67 8.40
C ILE A 435 -22.22 -17.42 8.21
N ALA A 436 -21.10 -16.72 8.03
CA ALA A 436 -19.77 -17.33 7.95
C ALA A 436 -19.43 -18.13 9.23
N ALA A 437 -19.74 -17.58 10.41
CA ALA A 437 -19.56 -18.26 11.68
C ALA A 437 -20.38 -19.55 11.74
N LYS A 438 -21.67 -19.51 11.36
CA LYS A 438 -22.55 -20.69 11.27
C LYS A 438 -22.00 -21.75 10.31
N VAL A 439 -21.50 -21.34 9.14
CA VAL A 439 -20.91 -22.25 8.14
C VAL A 439 -19.65 -22.94 8.70
N ILE A 440 -18.78 -22.19 9.37
CA ILE A 440 -17.52 -22.71 9.93
C ILE A 440 -17.78 -23.66 11.10
N THR A 441 -18.63 -23.28 12.05
CA THR A 441 -18.82 -23.99 13.33
C THR A 441 -19.96 -25.00 13.29
N GLY A 442 -20.89 -24.88 12.35
CA GLY A 442 -22.11 -25.70 12.26
C GLY A 442 -23.23 -25.26 13.22
N LYS A 443 -22.98 -24.33 14.15
CA LYS A 443 -23.97 -23.87 15.14
C LYS A 443 -24.38 -22.42 14.93
N PRO A 444 -25.65 -22.06 15.21
CA PRO A 444 -26.09 -20.67 15.09
C PRO A 444 -25.43 -19.81 16.17
N LEU A 445 -24.98 -18.64 15.76
CA LEU A 445 -24.42 -17.63 16.66
C LEU A 445 -25.56 -17.02 17.49
N LYS A 446 -25.32 -16.76 18.78
CA LYS A 446 -26.35 -16.15 19.64
C LYS A 446 -26.50 -14.66 19.31
N ILE A 447 -27.57 -14.32 18.60
CA ILE A 447 -27.93 -12.95 18.24
C ILE A 447 -28.78 -12.33 19.36
N LEU A 448 -28.41 -11.12 19.79
CA LEU A 448 -29.12 -10.34 20.82
C LEU A 448 -29.95 -9.21 20.22
N ARG A 449 -29.42 -8.57 19.17
CA ARG A 449 -30.07 -7.48 18.43
C ARG A 449 -29.57 -7.54 17.00
N ALA A 450 -30.42 -7.26 16.02
CA ALA A 450 -29.99 -7.05 14.64
C ALA A 450 -30.65 -5.82 14.03
N ILE A 451 -29.91 -5.12 13.17
CA ILE A 451 -30.39 -3.97 12.41
C ILE A 451 -30.19 -4.21 10.92
N GLN A 452 -31.24 -4.04 10.13
CA GLN A 452 -31.20 -4.19 8.68
C GLN A 452 -31.06 -2.82 8.00
N VAL A 453 -30.25 -2.77 6.94
CA VAL A 453 -30.06 -1.59 6.10
C VAL A 453 -31.04 -1.66 4.93
N ILE A 454 -31.97 -0.71 4.88
CA ILE A 454 -33.02 -0.66 3.86
C ILE A 454 -32.82 0.62 3.02
N PRO A 455 -32.43 0.50 1.75
CA PRO A 455 -32.36 1.64 0.84
C PRO A 455 -33.76 2.08 0.40
N HIS A 456 -34.00 3.39 0.40
CA HIS A 456 -35.27 4.00 -0.01
C HIS A 456 -35.09 4.97 -1.17
N GLY A 457 -35.99 4.83 -2.15
CA GLY A 457 -36.02 5.67 -3.35
C GLY A 457 -34.75 5.60 -4.18
N VAL A 458 -34.67 6.46 -5.19
CA VAL A 458 -33.49 6.64 -6.04
C VAL A 458 -33.14 8.11 -6.02
N GLN A 459 -31.86 8.45 -5.77
CA GLN A 459 -31.44 9.85 -5.76
C GLN A 459 -31.62 10.53 -7.13
N PRO A 460 -31.94 11.84 -7.17
CA PRO A 460 -32.03 12.59 -8.42
C PRO A 460 -30.64 12.86 -9.02
N GLY A 461 -30.60 13.09 -10.34
CA GLY A 461 -29.39 13.52 -11.06
C GLY A 461 -28.50 12.39 -11.59
N LEU A 462 -28.89 11.12 -11.39
CA LEU A 462 -28.21 9.97 -11.97
C LEU A 462 -28.31 10.00 -13.50
N MET A 463 -27.21 9.72 -14.19
CA MET A 463 -27.17 9.66 -15.65
C MET A 463 -26.17 8.63 -16.17
N PRO A 464 -26.42 8.02 -17.34
CA PRO A 464 -25.46 7.15 -17.99
C PRO A 464 -24.18 7.90 -18.40
N VAL A 465 -23.05 7.22 -18.33
CA VAL A 465 -21.73 7.76 -18.71
C VAL A 465 -20.96 6.71 -19.52
N LYS A 466 -20.17 7.16 -20.50
CA LYS A 466 -19.22 6.30 -21.20
C LYS A 466 -17.87 6.28 -20.47
N LEU A 467 -17.45 5.10 -20.05
CA LEU A 467 -16.10 4.86 -19.57
C LEU A 467 -15.16 4.63 -20.74
N TYR A 468 -14.01 5.32 -20.73
CA TYR A 468 -12.97 5.15 -21.74
C TYR A 468 -13.48 5.32 -23.18
N ASP A 469 -14.43 6.25 -23.37
CA ASP A 469 -15.19 6.52 -24.59
C ASP A 469 -15.87 5.30 -25.27
N GLN A 470 -15.93 4.16 -24.60
CA GLN A 470 -16.28 2.88 -25.20
C GLN A 470 -17.41 2.15 -24.48
N LEU A 471 -17.36 2.10 -23.15
CA LEU A 471 -18.29 1.29 -22.36
C LEU A 471 -19.30 2.18 -21.64
N GLU A 472 -20.55 2.17 -22.10
CA GLU A 472 -21.65 2.83 -21.41
C GLU A 472 -21.96 2.14 -20.09
N VAL A 473 -22.17 2.95 -19.05
CA VAL A 473 -22.56 2.54 -17.70
C VAL A 473 -23.75 3.37 -17.28
N ASP A 474 -24.88 2.70 -17.05
CA ASP A 474 -26.08 3.32 -16.50
C ASP A 474 -26.17 3.00 -15.01
N PRO A 475 -26.08 3.98 -14.08
CA PRO A 475 -26.12 3.72 -12.64
C PRO A 475 -27.46 3.14 -12.16
N LEU A 476 -28.53 3.20 -12.98
CA LEU A 476 -29.82 2.56 -12.68
C LEU A 476 -29.88 1.09 -13.09
N ARG A 477 -28.91 0.59 -13.85
CA ARG A 477 -28.91 -0.78 -14.40
C ARG A 477 -27.62 -1.53 -14.12
N ASP A 478 -26.49 -0.84 -14.10
CA ASP A 478 -25.15 -1.40 -14.05
C ASP A 478 -24.46 -1.07 -12.72
N ASP A 479 -23.61 -2.00 -12.29
CA ASP A 479 -22.65 -1.78 -11.21
C ASP A 479 -21.31 -1.29 -11.82
N LEU A 480 -20.82 -0.14 -11.36
CA LEU A 480 -19.60 0.46 -11.86
C LEU A 480 -18.37 -0.46 -11.69
N ALA A 481 -18.24 -1.14 -10.55
CA ALA A 481 -17.09 -2.01 -10.31
C ALA A 481 -17.09 -3.20 -11.28
N ILE A 482 -18.27 -3.77 -11.58
CA ILE A 482 -18.44 -4.82 -12.58
C ILE A 482 -18.06 -4.31 -13.98
N LYS A 483 -18.53 -3.12 -14.36
CA LYS A 483 -18.22 -2.50 -15.66
C LYS A 483 -16.74 -2.17 -15.82
N LEU A 484 -16.06 -1.75 -14.75
CA LEU A 484 -14.61 -1.55 -14.78
C LEU A 484 -13.83 -2.85 -14.99
N ILE A 485 -14.33 -3.98 -14.48
CA ILE A 485 -13.72 -5.30 -14.76
C ILE A 485 -13.96 -5.72 -16.22
N GLU A 486 -15.14 -5.42 -16.80
CA GLU A 486 -15.40 -5.63 -18.23
C GLU A 486 -14.43 -4.81 -19.09
N LEU A 487 -14.30 -3.51 -18.80
CA LEU A 487 -13.37 -2.61 -19.49
C LEU A 487 -11.92 -3.10 -19.34
N ARG A 488 -11.51 -3.49 -18.13
CA ARG A 488 -10.18 -4.06 -17.86
C ARG A 488 -9.90 -5.27 -18.75
N ARG A 489 -10.87 -6.16 -18.93
CA ARG A 489 -10.70 -7.37 -19.75
C ARG A 489 -10.50 -7.01 -21.22
N ALA A 490 -11.27 -6.08 -21.74
CA ALA A 490 -11.10 -5.56 -23.11
C ALA A 490 -9.73 -4.90 -23.30
N MET A 491 -9.28 -4.13 -22.31
CA MET A 491 -8.00 -3.41 -22.36
C MET A 491 -6.78 -4.32 -22.27
N ARG A 492 -6.88 -5.51 -21.64
CA ARG A 492 -5.74 -6.41 -21.43
C ARG A 492 -5.04 -6.83 -22.73
N ALA A 493 -5.76 -6.88 -23.84
CA ALA A 493 -5.19 -7.18 -25.16
C ALA A 493 -4.49 -5.97 -25.80
N LYS A 494 -4.93 -4.74 -25.47
CA LYS A 494 -4.40 -3.49 -26.02
C LYS A 494 -3.20 -2.96 -25.21
N SER A 495 -3.32 -2.95 -23.88
CA SER A 495 -2.26 -2.60 -22.93
C SER A 495 -2.49 -3.34 -21.60
N PRO A 496 -1.64 -4.34 -21.29
CA PRO A 496 -1.67 -5.02 -19.99
C PRO A 496 -1.49 -4.07 -18.79
N GLU A 497 -0.70 -3.02 -18.95
CA GLU A 497 -0.35 -2.06 -17.89
C GLU A 497 -1.55 -1.16 -17.54
N LEU A 498 -2.28 -0.63 -18.53
CA LEU A 498 -3.52 0.12 -18.28
C LEU A 498 -4.60 -0.76 -17.64
N ALA A 499 -4.65 -2.04 -18.01
CA ALA A 499 -5.56 -3.00 -17.38
C ALA A 499 -5.25 -3.20 -15.87
N THR A 500 -4.02 -2.96 -15.43
CA THR A 500 -3.65 -2.97 -14.00
C THR A 500 -4.24 -1.76 -13.27
N GLY A 501 -4.19 -0.56 -13.85
CA GLY A 501 -4.81 0.64 -13.25
C GLY A 501 -6.33 0.50 -13.12
N LEU A 502 -6.99 -0.08 -14.14
CA LEU A 502 -8.42 -0.39 -14.09
C LEU A 502 -8.77 -1.43 -13.01
N LYS A 503 -7.87 -2.38 -12.69
CA LYS A 503 -8.04 -3.30 -11.56
C LYS A 503 -8.13 -2.54 -10.25
N VAL A 504 -7.22 -1.59 -10.04
CA VAL A 504 -7.18 -0.76 -8.83
C VAL A 504 -8.46 0.08 -8.75
N ALA A 505 -8.84 0.75 -9.84
CA ALA A 505 -10.07 1.53 -9.90
C ALA A 505 -11.34 0.70 -9.59
N ALA A 506 -11.45 -0.53 -10.12
CA ALA A 506 -12.59 -1.41 -9.84
C ALA A 506 -12.70 -1.77 -8.36
N ASN A 507 -11.59 -2.15 -7.72
CA ASN A 507 -11.56 -2.46 -6.29
C ASN A 507 -11.82 -1.22 -5.42
N SER A 508 -11.32 -0.05 -5.83
CA SER A 508 -11.62 1.23 -5.17
C SER A 508 -13.10 1.57 -5.24
N ALA A 509 -13.76 1.36 -6.38
CA ALA A 509 -15.20 1.58 -6.54
C ALA A 509 -16.03 0.59 -5.72
N ALA A 510 -15.62 -0.68 -5.65
CA ALA A 510 -16.34 -1.72 -4.92
C ALA A 510 -16.29 -1.52 -3.39
N PHE A 511 -15.14 -1.10 -2.84
CA PHE A 511 -14.97 -0.97 -1.39
C PHE A 511 -14.02 0.16 -0.97
N GLY A 512 -12.86 0.31 -1.63
CA GLY A 512 -11.73 1.05 -1.05
C GLY A 512 -12.00 2.54 -0.84
N LEU A 513 -12.69 3.19 -1.78
CA LEU A 513 -13.10 4.59 -1.68
C LEU A 513 -14.13 4.79 -0.55
N LEU A 514 -14.98 3.78 -0.33
CA LEU A 514 -16.10 3.83 0.60
C LEU A 514 -15.67 3.66 2.07
N CYS A 515 -14.43 3.24 2.34
CA CYS A 515 -13.84 3.22 3.69
C CYS A 515 -12.67 4.20 3.86
N GLN A 516 -12.50 5.18 2.97
CA GLN A 516 -11.37 6.09 3.03
C GLN A 516 -11.47 7.07 4.21
N LEU A 517 -10.43 7.07 5.05
CA LEU A 517 -10.20 8.04 6.12
C LEU A 517 -8.91 8.84 5.88
N ASN A 518 -9.06 10.16 5.81
CA ASN A 518 -7.98 11.12 5.64
C ASN A 518 -7.42 11.52 7.02
N VAL A 519 -6.13 11.28 7.25
CA VAL A 519 -5.47 11.67 8.50
C VAL A 519 -5.15 13.16 8.43
N LYS A 520 -5.69 13.94 9.37
CA LYS A 520 -5.48 15.39 9.47
C LYS A 520 -4.93 15.79 10.82
N ASP A 521 -4.06 16.80 10.81
CA ASP A 521 -3.72 17.54 12.02
C ASP A 521 -4.86 18.54 12.33
N LEU A 522 -5.32 18.53 13.58
CA LEU A 522 -6.21 19.54 14.13
C LEU A 522 -5.40 20.81 14.45
N GLU A 523 -5.98 21.98 14.19
CA GLU A 523 -5.31 23.26 14.45
C GLU A 523 -4.91 23.42 15.92
N SER A 524 -5.75 22.95 16.84
CA SER A 524 -5.46 22.86 18.27
C SER A 524 -5.87 21.49 18.82
N PRO A 525 -5.08 20.90 19.74
CA PRO A 525 -5.44 19.64 20.38
C PRO A 525 -6.83 19.70 20.98
N SER A 526 -7.71 18.79 20.58
CA SER A 526 -9.12 18.78 20.95
C SER A 526 -9.59 17.35 21.20
N PRO A 527 -10.50 17.12 22.17
CA PRO A 527 -11.14 15.82 22.35
C PRO A 527 -11.92 15.39 21.11
N LEU A 528 -11.90 14.09 20.83
CA LEU A 528 -12.80 13.44 19.88
C LEU A 528 -13.89 12.70 20.67
N GLN A 529 -15.11 12.69 20.16
CA GLN A 529 -16.13 11.75 20.61
C GLN A 529 -15.95 10.43 19.86
N VAL A 530 -15.87 9.32 20.58
CA VAL A 530 -15.65 7.96 20.07
C VAL A 530 -16.96 7.20 20.05
N PHE A 531 -17.27 6.54 18.94
CA PHE A 531 -18.39 5.62 18.77
C PHE A 531 -17.89 4.27 18.25
N SER A 532 -18.18 3.17 18.95
CA SER A 532 -17.86 1.81 18.49
C SER A 532 -18.81 0.79 19.12
N GLY A 533 -19.74 0.25 18.33
CA GLY A 533 -20.82 -0.58 18.86
C GLY A 533 -21.62 0.16 19.93
N GLU A 534 -21.68 -0.42 21.14
CA GLU A 534 -22.35 0.21 22.30
C GLU A 534 -21.46 1.24 23.03
N ALA A 535 -20.20 1.42 22.64
CA ALA A 535 -19.29 2.37 23.30
C ALA A 535 -19.46 3.80 22.76
N ASN A 536 -19.59 4.75 23.68
CA ASN A 536 -19.71 6.18 23.39
C ASN A 536 -19.04 7.01 24.49
N TYR A 537 -17.91 7.68 24.20
CA TYR A 537 -17.17 8.48 25.18
C TYR A 537 -16.24 9.51 24.53
N PRO A 538 -15.88 10.61 25.24
CA PRO A 538 -14.86 11.54 24.77
C PRO A 538 -13.44 11.05 25.07
N THR A 539 -12.49 11.34 24.18
CA THR A 539 -11.05 11.12 24.41
C THR A 539 -10.41 12.24 25.22
N LEU A 540 -9.17 12.03 25.67
CA LEU A 540 -8.27 13.14 25.98
C LEU A 540 -8.03 14.01 24.72
N PRO A 541 -7.61 15.28 24.86
CA PRO A 541 -7.30 16.12 23.70
C PRO A 541 -6.23 15.49 22.81
N VAL A 542 -6.56 15.26 21.53
CA VAL A 542 -5.64 14.72 20.53
C VAL A 542 -5.35 15.76 19.45
N LYS A 543 -4.20 15.63 18.79
CA LYS A 543 -3.81 16.51 17.67
C LYS A 543 -4.16 15.95 16.30
N VAL A 544 -4.45 14.65 16.20
CA VAL A 544 -4.68 13.95 14.93
C VAL A 544 -6.11 13.45 14.90
N TRP A 545 -6.79 13.67 13.76
CA TRP A 545 -8.13 13.16 13.50
C TRP A 545 -8.17 12.40 12.16
N GLU A 546 -8.87 11.28 12.15
CA GLU A 546 -9.12 10.47 10.96
C GLU A 546 -10.47 10.86 10.35
N GLN A 547 -10.43 11.84 9.46
CA GLN A 547 -11.63 12.41 8.85
C GLN A 547 -12.19 11.52 7.73
N PRO A 548 -13.49 11.19 7.74
CA PRO A 548 -14.20 10.63 6.58
C PRO A 548 -13.93 11.38 5.27
N ALA A 549 -13.52 10.66 4.23
CA ALA A 549 -13.40 11.24 2.89
C ALA A 549 -14.77 11.47 2.23
N GLU A 550 -14.76 12.14 1.08
CA GLU A 550 -15.97 12.55 0.35
C GLU A 550 -16.96 11.39 0.13
N PHE A 551 -16.51 10.26 -0.41
CA PHE A 551 -17.38 9.11 -0.70
C PHE A 551 -17.43 8.07 0.43
N PHE A 552 -17.10 8.46 1.68
CA PHE A 552 -17.09 7.54 2.82
C PHE A 552 -18.49 6.96 3.08
N CYS A 553 -18.61 5.63 2.95
CA CYS A 553 -19.80 4.84 3.24
C CYS A 553 -19.36 3.48 3.84
N PRO A 554 -19.01 3.45 5.13
CA PRO A 554 -18.43 2.26 5.75
C PRO A 554 -19.43 1.10 5.80
N VAL A 555 -20.74 1.37 5.65
CA VAL A 555 -21.79 0.35 5.55
C VAL A 555 -21.51 -0.63 4.41
N ILE A 556 -21.27 -0.10 3.21
CA ILE A 556 -20.96 -0.92 2.03
C ILE A 556 -19.61 -1.62 2.23
N ALA A 557 -18.60 -0.89 2.70
CA ALA A 557 -17.26 -1.46 2.85
C ALA A 557 -17.22 -2.64 3.84
N SER A 558 -17.91 -2.54 4.98
CA SER A 558 -18.02 -3.64 5.96
C SER A 558 -18.79 -4.83 5.39
N PHE A 559 -19.88 -4.61 4.64
CA PHE A 559 -20.59 -5.73 4.00
C PHE A 559 -19.75 -6.44 2.95
N VAL A 560 -19.00 -5.71 2.12
CA VAL A 560 -18.14 -6.30 1.10
C VAL A 560 -17.02 -7.15 1.71
N THR A 561 -16.39 -6.68 2.79
CA THR A 561 -15.36 -7.50 3.47
C THR A 561 -15.97 -8.67 4.23
N GLY A 562 -17.12 -8.48 4.91
CA GLY A 562 -17.88 -9.59 5.52
C GLY A 562 -18.26 -10.67 4.49
N GLY A 563 -18.68 -10.26 3.29
CA GLY A 563 -18.96 -11.19 2.19
C GLY A 563 -17.74 -11.97 1.70
N SER A 564 -16.54 -11.37 1.77
CA SER A 564 -15.28 -12.07 1.49
C SER A 564 -15.00 -13.14 2.54
N HIS A 565 -15.28 -12.86 3.82
CA HIS A 565 -15.15 -13.85 4.88
C HIS A 565 -16.13 -15.01 4.68
N LEU A 566 -17.36 -14.74 4.24
CA LEU A 566 -18.34 -15.76 3.90
C LEU A 566 -17.87 -16.63 2.72
N LEU A 567 -17.33 -16.07 1.64
CA LEU A 567 -16.76 -16.88 0.55
C LEU A 567 -15.62 -17.80 1.04
N CYS A 568 -14.72 -17.29 1.89
CA CYS A 568 -13.68 -18.12 2.49
C CYS A 568 -14.25 -19.22 3.38
N ALA A 569 -15.27 -18.92 4.19
CA ALA A 569 -15.97 -19.90 5.02
C ALA A 569 -16.65 -20.99 4.19
N MET A 570 -17.33 -20.62 3.10
CA MET A 570 -17.96 -21.54 2.16
C MET A 570 -16.92 -22.47 1.52
N LEU A 571 -15.78 -21.93 1.09
CA LEU A 571 -14.71 -22.73 0.48
C LEU A 571 -14.07 -23.69 1.50
N GLU A 572 -13.73 -23.18 2.68
CA GLU A 572 -13.20 -24.00 3.78
C GLU A 572 -14.16 -25.13 4.14
N ARG A 573 -15.47 -24.83 4.23
CA ARG A 573 -16.48 -25.83 4.55
C ARG A 573 -16.64 -26.85 3.44
N SER A 574 -16.70 -26.42 2.18
CA SER A 574 -16.84 -27.31 1.03
C SER A 574 -15.68 -28.29 0.90
N VAL A 575 -14.45 -27.83 1.15
CA VAL A 575 -13.25 -28.70 1.17
C VAL A 575 -13.31 -29.67 2.35
N ARG A 576 -13.70 -29.20 3.54
CA ARG A 576 -13.77 -30.01 4.76
C ARG A 576 -14.84 -31.10 4.69
N ASP A 577 -16.01 -30.81 4.11
CA ASP A 577 -17.09 -31.78 3.95
C ASP A 577 -16.69 -32.95 3.03
N MET A 578 -15.68 -32.77 2.17
CA MET A 578 -15.05 -33.84 1.37
C MET A 578 -13.82 -34.47 2.06
N GLY A 579 -13.56 -34.14 3.33
CA GLY A 579 -12.41 -34.63 4.10
C GLY A 579 -11.08 -33.92 3.82
N GLY A 580 -11.06 -32.94 2.91
CA GLY A 580 -9.84 -32.26 2.49
C GLY A 580 -9.36 -31.17 3.44
N HIS A 581 -8.18 -30.62 3.12
CA HIS A 581 -7.56 -29.52 3.86
C HIS A 581 -7.13 -28.37 2.94
N ILE A 582 -7.02 -27.17 3.52
CA ILE A 582 -6.46 -25.99 2.86
C ILE A 582 -5.17 -25.63 3.57
N ALA A 583 -4.05 -25.56 2.85
CA ALA A 583 -2.74 -25.29 3.43
C ALA A 583 -2.59 -23.82 3.85
N ALA A 584 -3.11 -22.90 3.04
CA ALA A 584 -3.18 -21.47 3.34
C ALA A 584 -4.29 -20.79 2.55
N MET A 585 -4.77 -19.66 3.07
CA MET A 585 -5.67 -18.72 2.40
C MET A 585 -5.09 -17.32 2.46
N ASP A 586 -5.27 -16.55 1.39
CA ASP A 586 -4.92 -15.14 1.33
C ASP A 586 -6.00 -14.35 0.61
N THR A 587 -7.00 -13.90 1.37
CA THR A 587 -8.19 -13.14 0.98
C THR A 587 -9.08 -13.81 -0.06
N ASP A 588 -8.67 -13.81 -1.32
CA ASP A 588 -9.38 -14.36 -2.48
C ASP A 588 -8.75 -15.67 -2.98
N SER A 589 -7.54 -16.01 -2.53
CA SER A 589 -6.83 -17.20 -2.98
C SER A 589 -6.70 -18.28 -1.90
N ALA A 590 -6.65 -19.55 -2.32
CA ALA A 590 -6.50 -20.70 -1.44
C ALA A 590 -5.64 -21.79 -2.07
N MET A 591 -4.90 -22.52 -1.22
CA MET A 591 -4.05 -23.66 -1.60
C MET A 591 -4.69 -24.94 -1.07
N ILE A 592 -5.55 -25.56 -1.87
CA ILE A 592 -6.29 -26.77 -1.48
C ILE A 592 -5.35 -27.97 -1.60
N VAL A 593 -5.15 -28.72 -0.52
CA VAL A 593 -4.30 -29.93 -0.51
C VAL A 593 -4.91 -30.96 -1.45
N SER A 594 -4.19 -31.29 -2.51
CA SER A 594 -4.72 -32.13 -3.60
C SER A 594 -3.64 -32.72 -4.50
N THR A 595 -3.95 -33.90 -5.03
CA THR A 595 -3.19 -34.62 -6.05
C THR A 595 -4.12 -34.98 -7.21
N LYS A 596 -3.58 -35.54 -8.30
CA LYS A 596 -4.40 -35.97 -9.44
C LYS A 596 -5.55 -36.89 -8.99
N ASP A 597 -5.21 -37.92 -8.21
CA ASP A 597 -6.12 -39.01 -7.85
C ASP A 597 -6.59 -38.97 -6.38
N GLY A 598 -6.11 -38.00 -5.59
CA GLY A 598 -6.37 -37.88 -4.15
C GLY A 598 -5.46 -38.76 -3.30
N GLY A 599 -5.85 -38.96 -2.03
CA GLY A 599 -5.20 -39.87 -1.07
C GLY A 599 -4.40 -39.18 0.03
N LEU A 600 -3.70 -39.97 0.84
CA LEU A 600 -3.00 -39.46 2.03
C LEU A 600 -1.64 -38.86 1.72
N VAL A 601 -1.39 -37.66 2.26
CA VAL A 601 -0.10 -36.96 2.14
C VAL A 601 0.53 -36.71 3.51
N PRO A 602 1.85 -36.92 3.67
CA PRO A 602 2.52 -36.76 4.96
C PRO A 602 2.37 -35.34 5.50
N CYS A 603 1.95 -35.24 6.76
CA CYS A 603 1.81 -33.96 7.44
C CYS A 603 1.82 -34.18 8.95
N THR A 604 2.84 -33.63 9.62
CA THR A 604 2.94 -33.67 11.08
C THR A 604 1.66 -33.11 11.71
N GLY A 605 1.13 -33.80 12.72
CA GLY A 605 -0.09 -33.39 13.40
C GLY A 605 -1.39 -33.61 12.59
N GLY A 606 -1.31 -34.21 11.40
CA GLY A 606 -2.47 -34.63 10.62
C GLY A 606 -3.27 -35.75 11.32
N PRO A 607 -4.59 -35.85 11.05
CA PRO A 607 -5.47 -36.79 11.75
C PRO A 607 -5.35 -38.24 11.24
N HIS A 608 -4.75 -38.46 10.07
CA HIS A 608 -4.60 -39.79 9.47
C HIS A 608 -3.22 -40.39 9.72
N ARG A 609 -3.05 -41.68 9.43
CA ARG A 609 -1.78 -42.38 9.52
C ARG A 609 -1.43 -43.11 8.23
N LEU A 610 -0.19 -42.99 7.78
CA LEU A 610 0.40 -43.77 6.70
C LEU A 610 0.87 -45.12 7.23
N GLU A 611 0.62 -46.21 6.50
CA GLU A 611 1.00 -47.57 6.91
C GLU A 611 2.51 -47.86 6.78
N LYS A 612 3.21 -47.12 5.92
CA LYS A 612 4.66 -47.27 5.67
C LYS A 612 5.29 -45.88 5.52
N PHE A 613 6.16 -45.42 6.43
CA PHE A 613 6.87 -44.14 6.21
C PHE A 613 8.24 -44.03 6.90
N GLN A 614 9.21 -43.37 6.22
CA GLN A 614 10.62 -43.19 6.64
C GLN A 614 11.04 -41.69 6.78
N MET A 615 10.11 -40.78 7.13
CA MET A 615 10.42 -39.34 7.27
C MET A 615 10.22 -38.80 8.69
N PRO A 616 10.79 -37.61 9.03
CA PRO A 616 10.70 -37.01 10.37
C PRO A 616 9.29 -36.63 10.85
N SER A 617 8.29 -36.56 9.96
CA SER A 617 6.89 -36.23 10.29
C SER A 617 6.18 -37.33 11.10
N GLY A 618 6.83 -38.49 11.29
CA GLY A 618 6.19 -39.70 11.78
C GLY A 618 5.20 -40.25 10.75
N HIS A 619 4.27 -41.07 11.21
CA HIS A 619 3.24 -41.67 10.37
C HIS A 619 2.06 -40.73 10.09
N ALA A 620 2.03 -39.50 10.61
CA ALA A 620 0.87 -38.60 10.50
C ALA A 620 0.67 -38.07 9.06
N ALA A 621 -0.59 -37.94 8.64
CA ALA A 621 -0.98 -37.50 7.32
C ALA A 621 -2.30 -36.72 7.31
N VAL A 622 -2.52 -35.98 6.21
CA VAL A 622 -3.79 -35.31 5.87
C VAL A 622 -4.31 -35.87 4.54
N GLU A 623 -5.62 -35.78 4.34
CA GLU A 623 -6.24 -36.17 3.07
C GLU A 623 -6.01 -35.07 2.00
N ALA A 624 -5.54 -35.50 0.84
CA ALA A 624 -5.47 -34.68 -0.37
C ALA A 624 -6.67 -35.01 -1.26
N LEU A 625 -7.42 -33.99 -1.69
CA LEU A 625 -8.51 -34.18 -2.64
C LEU A 625 -7.98 -34.55 -4.02
N SER A 626 -8.77 -35.30 -4.81
CA SER A 626 -8.48 -35.47 -6.23
C SER A 626 -8.73 -34.18 -7.00
N TYR A 627 -8.11 -34.02 -8.18
CA TYR A 627 -8.38 -32.86 -9.04
C TYR A 627 -9.86 -32.76 -9.42
N ALA A 628 -10.50 -33.89 -9.69
CA ALA A 628 -11.94 -33.95 -9.97
C ALA A 628 -12.79 -33.48 -8.78
N ALA A 629 -12.42 -33.84 -7.56
CA ALA A 629 -13.11 -33.35 -6.35
C ALA A 629 -12.96 -31.84 -6.17
N VAL A 630 -11.76 -31.29 -6.43
CA VAL A 630 -11.56 -29.84 -6.42
C VAL A 630 -12.41 -29.14 -7.49
N ASP A 631 -12.53 -29.73 -8.67
CA ASP A 631 -13.34 -29.17 -9.75
C ASP A 631 -14.85 -29.20 -9.41
N GLN A 632 -15.35 -30.25 -8.76
CA GLN A 632 -16.72 -30.29 -8.24
C GLN A 632 -17.00 -29.15 -7.23
N ILE A 633 -16.04 -28.84 -6.35
CA ILE A 633 -16.19 -27.71 -5.43
C ILE A 633 -16.26 -26.40 -6.21
N ARG A 634 -15.37 -26.20 -7.20
CA ARG A 634 -15.34 -24.99 -8.04
C ARG A 634 -16.65 -24.80 -8.80
N ASP A 635 -17.21 -25.86 -9.35
CA ASP A 635 -18.45 -25.82 -10.13
C ASP A 635 -19.66 -25.35 -9.29
N ARG A 636 -19.69 -25.62 -7.99
CA ARG A 636 -20.74 -25.09 -7.09
C ARG A 636 -20.73 -23.57 -7.02
N PHE A 637 -19.54 -22.95 -7.04
CA PHE A 637 -19.41 -21.48 -7.02
C PHE A 637 -19.86 -20.82 -8.33
N GLU A 638 -19.95 -21.55 -9.44
CA GLU A 638 -20.42 -21.00 -10.72
C GLU A 638 -21.88 -20.55 -10.70
N ALA A 639 -22.68 -21.04 -9.75
CA ALA A 639 -24.05 -20.55 -9.53
C ALA A 639 -24.08 -19.07 -9.12
N MET A 640 -23.02 -18.58 -8.46
CA MET A 640 -22.89 -17.20 -7.99
C MET A 640 -22.08 -16.31 -8.92
N ASN A 641 -21.58 -16.83 -10.04
CA ASN A 641 -20.62 -16.14 -10.89
C ASN A 641 -21.26 -14.95 -11.63
N PRO A 642 -20.99 -13.68 -11.25
CA PRO A 642 -21.55 -12.52 -11.96
C PRO A 642 -20.94 -12.35 -13.36
N TRP A 643 -19.85 -13.06 -13.66
CA TRP A 643 -19.07 -12.99 -14.89
C TRP A 643 -19.49 -14.04 -15.92
N ARG A 644 -20.30 -15.03 -15.54
CA ARG A 644 -20.56 -16.25 -16.33
C ARG A 644 -21.00 -15.94 -17.76
N ASN A 645 -21.99 -15.07 -17.91
CA ASN A 645 -22.56 -14.72 -19.21
C ASN A 645 -21.76 -13.62 -19.93
N ARG A 646 -21.00 -12.80 -19.19
CA ARG A 646 -20.35 -11.60 -19.72
C ARG A 646 -18.90 -11.86 -20.16
N LEU A 647 -18.11 -12.47 -19.28
CA LEU A 647 -16.66 -12.67 -19.47
C LEU A 647 -16.29 -14.13 -19.73
N LYS A 648 -17.19 -15.09 -19.47
CA LYS A 648 -16.93 -16.53 -19.59
C LYS A 648 -15.69 -16.98 -18.79
N VAL A 649 -15.46 -16.35 -17.64
CA VAL A 649 -14.38 -16.67 -16.71
C VAL A 649 -14.97 -17.40 -15.49
N PRO A 650 -14.39 -18.53 -15.04
CA PRO A 650 -14.82 -19.19 -13.81
C PRO A 650 -14.71 -18.26 -12.60
N PHE A 651 -15.64 -18.37 -11.65
CA PHE A 651 -15.61 -17.55 -10.45
C PHE A 651 -14.49 -17.98 -9.50
N LEU A 652 -14.37 -19.28 -9.23
CA LEU A 652 -13.21 -19.87 -8.53
C LEU A 652 -12.30 -20.51 -9.57
N LYS A 653 -11.34 -19.74 -10.08
CA LYS A 653 -10.45 -20.15 -11.18
C LYS A 653 -9.23 -20.90 -10.66
N LEU A 654 -8.70 -21.76 -11.52
CA LEU A 654 -7.34 -22.29 -11.41
C LEU A 654 -6.39 -21.24 -11.97
N GLU A 655 -5.37 -20.89 -11.19
CA GLU A 655 -4.32 -19.97 -11.67
C GLU A 655 -3.32 -20.70 -12.59
N GLU A 656 -2.54 -19.92 -13.34
CA GLU A 656 -1.58 -20.42 -14.33
C GLU A 656 -0.49 -21.32 -13.73
N GLU A 657 -0.20 -21.18 -12.43
CA GLU A 657 0.80 -22.00 -11.75
C GLU A 657 0.43 -23.49 -11.73
N ASN A 658 -0.87 -23.82 -11.83
CA ASN A 658 -1.35 -25.20 -11.87
C ASN A 658 -1.05 -25.92 -13.20
N PHE A 659 -0.66 -25.19 -14.25
CA PHE A 659 -0.58 -25.73 -15.61
C PHE A 659 0.86 -25.74 -16.15
N ALA A 660 1.19 -26.74 -16.95
CA ALA A 660 2.38 -26.73 -17.78
C ALA A 660 2.18 -25.85 -19.02
N LEU A 661 3.24 -25.68 -19.83
CA LEU A 661 3.19 -24.82 -21.02
C LEU A 661 2.27 -25.34 -22.12
N ASP A 662 2.00 -26.65 -22.14
CA ASP A 662 1.05 -27.33 -23.03
C ASP A 662 -0.41 -27.19 -22.58
N GLY A 663 -0.64 -26.60 -21.40
CA GLY A 663 -1.97 -26.42 -20.82
C GLY A 663 -2.44 -27.58 -19.94
N GLU A 664 -1.64 -28.65 -19.82
CA GLU A 664 -1.99 -29.78 -18.95
C GLU A 664 -1.77 -29.41 -17.47
N ARG A 665 -2.69 -29.86 -16.61
CA ARG A 665 -2.58 -29.63 -15.17
C ARG A 665 -1.44 -30.49 -14.61
N GLN A 666 -0.46 -29.84 -14.00
CA GLN A 666 0.71 -30.47 -13.40
C GLN A 666 0.65 -30.38 -11.87
N GLN A 667 1.37 -31.28 -11.20
CA GLN A 667 1.43 -31.25 -9.73
C GLN A 667 2.15 -29.99 -9.25
N LEU A 668 1.39 -29.14 -8.54
CA LEU A 668 1.90 -27.96 -7.85
C LEU A 668 2.08 -28.28 -6.36
N TYR A 669 3.09 -27.67 -5.74
CA TYR A 669 3.35 -27.77 -4.31
C TYR A 669 3.33 -26.39 -3.66
N ALA A 670 2.96 -26.33 -2.38
CA ALA A 670 3.11 -25.15 -1.53
C ALA A 670 4.06 -25.41 -0.36
N TYR A 671 4.77 -24.37 0.05
CA TYR A 671 5.49 -24.30 1.32
C TYR A 671 5.12 -22.99 2.02
N CYS A 672 4.41 -23.10 3.14
CA CYS A 672 3.85 -21.94 3.86
C CYS A 672 4.54 -21.77 5.23
N ILE A 673 4.85 -20.53 5.61
CA ILE A 673 5.53 -20.23 6.89
C ILE A 673 4.58 -19.50 7.84
N SER A 674 3.86 -18.51 7.32
CA SER A 674 2.84 -17.72 8.01
C SER A 674 1.90 -17.10 6.97
N ALA A 675 0.83 -16.45 7.43
CA ALA A 675 -0.04 -15.64 6.57
C ALA A 675 0.80 -14.73 5.66
N LYS A 676 0.45 -14.70 4.37
CA LYS A 676 1.15 -13.97 3.29
C LYS A 676 2.59 -14.39 3.01
N LEU A 677 3.14 -15.38 3.71
CA LEU A 677 4.52 -15.83 3.54
C LEU A 677 4.57 -17.30 3.13
N TYR A 678 4.57 -17.52 1.82
CA TYR A 678 4.55 -18.84 1.20
C TYR A 678 5.21 -18.82 -0.18
N CYS A 679 5.48 -19.99 -0.73
CA CYS A 679 5.91 -20.16 -2.11
C CYS A 679 5.22 -21.35 -2.77
N LEU A 680 4.77 -21.16 -4.01
CA LEU A 680 4.28 -22.23 -4.89
C LEU A 680 5.39 -22.67 -5.84
N TYR A 681 5.55 -23.96 -6.04
CA TYR A 681 6.63 -24.53 -6.84
C TYR A 681 6.26 -25.89 -7.43
N ASN A 682 6.91 -26.27 -8.53
CA ASN A 682 6.92 -27.65 -9.01
C ASN A 682 8.19 -28.35 -8.50
N LEU A 683 8.07 -29.65 -8.22
CA LEU A 683 9.17 -30.50 -7.80
C LEU A 683 9.11 -31.82 -8.57
N GLU A 684 10.17 -32.14 -9.32
CA GLU A 684 10.31 -33.39 -10.07
C GLU A 684 11.67 -34.02 -9.76
N GLY A 685 11.68 -35.09 -8.96
CA GLY A 685 12.93 -35.63 -8.39
C GLY A 685 13.64 -34.56 -7.56
N ASN A 686 14.87 -34.19 -7.98
CA ASN A 686 15.64 -33.10 -7.37
C ASN A 686 15.51 -31.75 -8.11
N SER A 687 14.67 -31.69 -9.15
CA SER A 687 14.44 -30.48 -9.95
C SER A 687 13.38 -29.60 -9.30
N LEU A 688 13.77 -28.40 -8.87
CA LEU A 688 12.91 -27.42 -8.23
C LEU A 688 12.63 -26.23 -9.16
N LEU A 689 11.36 -25.92 -9.40
CA LEU A 689 10.93 -24.74 -10.14
C LEU A 689 10.02 -23.86 -9.28
N VAL A 690 10.52 -22.70 -8.87
CA VAL A 690 9.69 -21.67 -8.21
C VAL A 690 8.70 -21.09 -9.22
N ARG A 691 7.40 -21.16 -8.89
CA ARG A 691 6.30 -20.65 -9.72
C ARG A 691 5.79 -19.32 -9.21
N LYS A 692 5.45 -19.25 -7.92
CA LYS A 692 4.92 -18.04 -7.27
C LYS A 692 5.54 -17.85 -5.89
N PRO A 693 6.61 -17.04 -5.79
CA PRO A 693 7.18 -16.67 -4.50
C PRO A 693 6.39 -15.54 -3.86
N SER A 694 6.27 -15.53 -2.53
CA SER A 694 5.82 -14.34 -1.83
C SER A 694 6.94 -13.29 -1.77
N GLY A 695 6.63 -12.05 -2.18
CA GLY A 695 7.48 -10.89 -1.92
C GLY A 695 7.36 -10.38 -0.48
N HIS A 696 6.38 -10.86 0.29
CA HIS A 696 6.14 -10.41 1.65
C HIS A 696 7.36 -10.72 2.54
N GLY A 697 7.82 -9.73 3.29
CA GLY A 697 8.98 -9.87 4.19
C GLY A 697 10.36 -9.87 3.51
N LEU A 698 10.44 -9.85 2.16
CA LEU A 698 11.70 -9.67 1.43
C LEU A 698 11.70 -8.41 0.56
N GLY A 699 10.54 -8.01 0.02
CA GLY A 699 10.43 -6.93 -0.96
C GLY A 699 10.79 -5.52 -0.45
N PHE A 700 10.91 -5.33 0.87
CA PHE A 700 11.35 -4.08 1.46
C PHE A 700 12.88 -3.90 1.41
N LEU A 701 13.63 -4.98 1.20
CA LEU A 701 15.09 -4.96 1.10
C LEU A 701 15.53 -4.36 -0.23
N LYS A 702 16.61 -3.57 -0.21
CA LYS A 702 17.30 -3.13 -1.41
C LYS A 702 17.79 -4.37 -2.16
N ALA A 703 17.40 -4.47 -3.43
CA ALA A 703 17.79 -5.58 -4.28
C ALA A 703 19.34 -5.70 -4.37
N PRO A 704 19.90 -6.92 -4.30
CA PRO A 704 21.35 -7.13 -4.38
C PRO A 704 21.93 -6.80 -5.76
N TYR A 705 21.08 -6.74 -6.79
CA TYR A 705 21.43 -6.35 -8.15
C TYR A 705 20.19 -5.83 -8.89
N SER A 706 20.41 -5.10 -9.99
CA SER A 706 19.32 -4.61 -10.83
C SER A 706 18.80 -5.70 -11.79
N VAL A 707 17.53 -5.60 -12.20
CA VAL A 707 16.96 -6.48 -13.24
C VAL A 707 17.80 -6.40 -14.53
N ALA A 708 18.27 -5.21 -14.90
CA ALA A 708 19.12 -5.01 -16.08
C ALA A 708 20.44 -5.77 -15.99
N ASP A 709 21.06 -5.83 -14.81
CA ASP A 709 22.30 -6.61 -14.62
C ASP A 709 22.03 -8.12 -14.67
N TRP A 710 20.90 -8.57 -14.11
CA TRP A 710 20.46 -9.96 -14.23
C TRP A 710 20.24 -10.34 -15.69
N GLN A 711 19.51 -9.53 -16.46
CA GLN A 711 19.23 -9.77 -17.88
C GLN A 711 20.51 -9.76 -18.71
N ARG A 712 21.48 -8.89 -18.39
CA ARG A 712 22.81 -8.87 -19.05
C ARG A 712 23.58 -10.15 -18.78
N ARG A 713 23.57 -10.63 -17.53
CA ARG A 713 24.25 -11.85 -17.09
C ARG A 713 23.64 -13.11 -17.70
N THR A 714 22.31 -13.19 -17.75
CA THR A 714 21.59 -14.39 -18.21
C THR A 714 21.23 -14.37 -19.69
N ARG A 715 21.29 -13.21 -20.34
CA ARG A 715 20.77 -12.94 -21.70
C ARG A 715 19.27 -13.28 -21.85
N ARG A 716 18.52 -13.31 -20.75
CA ARG A 716 17.08 -13.58 -20.73
C ARG A 716 16.31 -12.32 -20.38
N LYS A 717 15.11 -12.17 -20.92
CA LYS A 717 14.18 -11.13 -20.46
C LYS A 717 13.50 -11.59 -19.17
N TRP A 718 13.35 -10.68 -18.21
CA TRP A 718 12.56 -10.90 -17.01
C TRP A 718 11.14 -10.39 -17.26
N LYS A 719 10.13 -11.19 -16.95
CA LYS A 719 8.71 -10.88 -17.19
C LYS A 719 7.81 -11.16 -15.98
N GLN A 720 8.41 -11.46 -14.83
CA GLN A 720 7.67 -11.75 -13.61
C GLN A 720 7.48 -10.44 -12.82
N ASP A 721 6.38 -10.37 -12.06
CA ASP A 721 6.01 -9.18 -11.27
C ASP A 721 7.01 -8.87 -10.16
N LEU A 722 7.67 -9.89 -9.61
CA LEU A 722 8.70 -9.73 -8.57
C LEU A 722 10.11 -9.79 -9.17
N PRO A 723 11.09 -9.05 -8.61
CA PRO A 723 12.47 -9.08 -9.07
C PRO A 723 13.10 -10.49 -9.05
N PRO A 724 14.07 -10.79 -9.96
CA PRO A 724 14.69 -12.11 -10.07
C PRO A 724 15.29 -12.63 -8.76
N TRP A 725 15.85 -11.76 -7.93
CA TRP A 725 16.50 -12.16 -6.69
C TRP A 725 15.52 -12.76 -5.68
N ILE A 726 14.23 -12.39 -5.72
CA ILE A 726 13.20 -12.98 -4.85
C ILE A 726 12.94 -14.44 -5.24
N PHE A 727 12.92 -14.74 -6.55
CA PHE A 727 12.84 -16.12 -7.04
C PHE A 727 14.09 -16.92 -6.67
N GLU A 728 15.29 -16.32 -6.80
CA GLU A 728 16.54 -16.95 -6.35
C GLU A 728 16.55 -17.21 -4.83
N ALA A 729 16.02 -16.27 -4.03
CA ALA A 729 15.90 -16.41 -2.58
C ALA A 729 14.97 -17.56 -2.20
N TRP A 730 13.77 -17.64 -2.79
CA TRP A 730 12.84 -18.74 -2.52
C TRP A 730 13.33 -20.08 -3.04
N HIS A 731 14.03 -20.11 -4.18
CA HIS A 731 14.69 -21.32 -4.64
C HIS A 731 15.71 -21.81 -3.61
N PHE A 732 16.54 -20.90 -3.07
CA PHE A 732 17.49 -21.22 -2.00
C PHE A 732 16.79 -21.73 -0.73
N ILE A 733 15.76 -21.01 -0.25
CA ILE A 733 14.97 -21.39 0.92
C ILE A 733 14.40 -22.79 0.74
N LEU A 734 13.66 -23.05 -0.34
CA LEU A 734 13.04 -24.34 -0.60
C LEU A 734 14.08 -25.44 -0.75
N SER A 735 15.17 -25.20 -1.48
CA SER A 735 16.21 -26.22 -1.63
C SER A 735 16.83 -26.60 -0.29
N ARG A 736 17.06 -25.62 0.60
CA ARG A 736 17.59 -25.85 1.93
C ARG A 736 16.59 -26.60 2.82
N GLU A 737 15.34 -26.18 2.85
CA GLU A 737 14.30 -26.76 3.71
C GLU A 737 13.88 -28.18 3.24
N LEU A 738 14.04 -28.49 1.95
CA LEU A 738 13.76 -29.79 1.35
C LEU A 738 15.01 -30.69 1.22
N ASN A 739 16.16 -30.27 1.75
CA ASN A 739 17.45 -30.97 1.63
C ASN A 739 17.85 -31.32 0.18
N LEU A 740 17.50 -30.45 -0.78
CA LEU A 740 17.87 -30.60 -2.17
C LEU A 740 19.29 -30.08 -2.42
N PRO A 741 20.05 -30.67 -3.37
CA PRO A 741 21.32 -30.11 -3.81
C PRO A 741 21.15 -28.68 -4.32
N HIS A 742 21.89 -27.73 -3.75
CA HIS A 742 21.81 -26.33 -4.16
C HIS A 742 23.15 -25.61 -4.00
N ARG A 743 23.27 -24.50 -4.72
CA ARG A 743 24.39 -23.57 -4.58
C ARG A 743 23.89 -22.29 -3.90
N SER A 744 24.53 -21.90 -2.82
CA SER A 744 24.26 -20.63 -2.14
C SER A 744 24.49 -19.46 -3.09
N PRO A 745 23.52 -18.54 -3.23
CA PRO A 745 23.73 -17.31 -3.99
C PRO A 745 24.89 -16.49 -3.40
N CYS A 746 25.75 -15.95 -4.27
CA CYS A 746 26.89 -15.14 -3.82
C CYS A 746 26.45 -13.88 -3.06
N TRP A 747 25.24 -13.39 -3.33
CA TRP A 747 24.70 -12.19 -2.71
C TRP A 747 24.16 -12.41 -1.28
N LEU A 748 24.14 -13.65 -0.76
CA LEU A 748 23.65 -13.93 0.60
C LEU A 748 24.45 -13.20 1.68
N LYS A 749 25.75 -12.99 1.44
CA LYS A 749 26.66 -12.33 2.37
C LYS A 749 26.68 -10.80 2.24
N GLN A 750 25.98 -10.24 1.24
CA GLN A 750 25.85 -8.79 1.15
C GLN A 750 25.08 -8.25 2.36
N PRO A 751 25.40 -7.05 2.84
CA PRO A 751 24.61 -6.38 3.86
C PRO A 751 23.15 -6.19 3.44
N ALA A 752 22.24 -6.48 4.37
CA ALA A 752 20.84 -6.16 4.23
C ALA A 752 20.60 -4.68 4.57
N ALA A 753 19.85 -3.99 3.73
CA ALA A 753 19.46 -2.60 3.94
C ALA A 753 18.18 -2.26 3.18
N MET A 754 17.53 -1.15 3.54
CA MET A 754 16.44 -0.54 2.78
C MET A 754 16.93 0.71 2.05
N ALA A 755 16.22 1.11 1.00
CA ALA A 755 16.38 2.42 0.36
C ALA A 755 15.10 3.23 0.57
N ILE A 756 15.19 4.40 1.21
CA ILE A 756 14.03 5.20 1.60
C ILE A 756 14.27 6.68 1.22
N PRO A 757 13.33 7.38 0.58
CA PRO A 757 13.43 8.82 0.36
C PRO A 757 13.24 9.62 1.66
N ILE A 758 13.98 10.71 1.83
CA ILE A 758 13.75 11.70 2.90
C ILE A 758 12.50 12.52 2.53
N SER A 759 11.33 11.95 2.75
CA SER A 759 10.05 12.52 2.33
C SER A 759 9.47 13.54 3.31
N THR A 760 9.97 13.61 4.56
CA THR A 760 9.44 14.48 5.62
C THR A 760 10.52 15.21 6.44
N PRO A 761 10.25 16.41 6.99
CA PRO A 761 11.21 17.15 7.82
C PRO A 761 11.64 16.46 9.11
N GLN A 762 10.80 15.61 9.68
CA GLN A 762 11.04 14.86 10.91
C GLN A 762 12.26 13.93 10.76
N VAL A 763 12.40 13.36 9.56
CA VAL A 763 13.54 12.52 9.19
C VAL A 763 14.80 13.38 9.09
N ILE A 764 14.73 14.53 8.39
CA ILE A 764 15.91 15.39 8.17
C ILE A 764 16.49 15.96 9.48
N GLU A 765 15.61 16.33 10.43
CA GLU A 765 16.00 16.87 11.74
C GLU A 765 16.85 15.88 12.58
N ARG A 766 16.74 14.58 12.27
CA ARG A 766 17.39 13.49 12.99
C ARG A 766 18.58 12.87 12.25
N LEU A 767 19.02 13.45 11.13
CA LEU A 767 20.14 12.91 10.32
C LEU A 767 21.54 13.14 10.92
N GLY A 768 21.64 13.68 12.13
CA GLY A 768 22.92 13.90 12.82
C GLY A 768 23.91 14.67 11.94
N CYS A 769 25.10 14.09 11.72
CA CYS A 769 26.16 14.69 10.91
C CYS A 769 25.81 14.88 9.42
N PHE A 770 24.78 14.21 8.90
CA PHE A 770 24.38 14.32 7.49
C PHE A 770 23.33 15.42 7.23
N LYS A 771 22.82 16.07 8.28
CA LYS A 771 21.69 17.02 8.17
C LYS A 771 21.97 18.17 7.20
N ASP A 772 23.20 18.66 7.17
CA ASP A 772 23.60 19.80 6.33
C ASP A 772 24.11 19.36 4.94
N ASP A 773 24.35 18.06 4.75
CA ASP A 773 24.86 17.48 3.51
C ASP A 773 23.74 16.91 2.63
N LEU A 774 22.65 16.44 3.22
CA LEU A 774 21.54 15.84 2.48
C LEU A 774 20.41 16.83 2.24
N ARG A 775 19.85 16.82 1.03
CA ARG A 775 18.66 17.62 0.68
C ARG A 775 17.36 16.82 0.85
N PRO A 776 16.20 17.48 1.05
CA PRO A 776 14.90 16.82 0.99
C PRO A 776 14.70 16.00 -0.27
N PHE A 777 13.94 14.90 -0.17
CA PHE A 777 13.64 13.93 -1.24
C PHE A 777 14.85 13.15 -1.79
N THR A 778 16.03 13.27 -1.15
CA THR A 778 17.16 12.38 -1.43
C THR A 778 16.87 10.98 -0.91
N VAL A 779 17.24 9.94 -1.67
CA VAL A 779 17.17 8.55 -1.20
C VAL A 779 18.36 8.27 -0.28
N VAL A 780 18.10 7.72 0.89
CA VAL A 780 19.13 7.25 1.84
C VAL A 780 19.03 5.74 2.02
N ILE A 781 20.09 5.15 2.58
CA ILE A 781 20.14 3.73 2.93
C ILE A 781 19.87 3.58 4.42
N VAL A 782 19.01 2.62 4.77
CA VAL A 782 18.77 2.19 6.14
C VAL A 782 19.37 0.80 6.35
N PRO A 783 20.60 0.70 6.89
CA PRO A 783 21.23 -0.58 7.14
C PRO A 783 20.67 -1.25 8.41
N PHE A 784 20.72 -2.59 8.44
CA PHE A 784 20.30 -3.36 9.60
C PHE A 784 21.53 -3.84 10.40
N PRO A 785 21.88 -3.24 11.55
CA PRO A 785 22.98 -3.74 12.36
C PRO A 785 22.63 -5.07 13.06
N LYS A 786 23.65 -5.90 13.30
CA LYS A 786 23.54 -7.05 14.20
C LYS A 786 23.35 -6.56 15.64
N LYS A 787 22.39 -7.13 16.36
CA LYS A 787 22.21 -6.82 17.80
C LYS A 787 23.40 -7.41 18.56
N GLU A 788 24.29 -6.56 19.08
CA GLU A 788 25.36 -7.00 19.98
C GLU A 788 24.83 -7.03 21.43
N VAL A 789 25.08 -8.14 22.13
CA VAL A 789 24.36 -8.55 23.36
C VAL A 789 24.51 -7.59 24.57
N ASN A 790 25.35 -6.56 24.49
CA ASN A 790 25.63 -5.66 25.62
C ASN A 790 25.36 -4.17 25.34
N GLN A 791 24.77 -3.84 24.19
CA GLN A 791 24.52 -2.43 23.83
C GLN A 791 23.06 -2.26 23.42
N LEU A 792 22.28 -1.60 24.28
CA LEU A 792 20.90 -1.23 24.04
C LEU A 792 20.84 -0.05 23.06
N TRP A 793 21.08 -0.32 21.77
CA TRP A 793 20.77 0.63 20.72
C TRP A 793 19.29 0.48 20.34
N THR A 794 18.46 1.45 20.71
CA THR A 794 17.08 1.57 20.20
C THR A 794 17.09 2.46 18.96
N GLY A 795 16.29 2.12 17.94
CA GLY A 795 16.20 2.88 16.69
C GLY A 795 16.82 2.22 15.45
N TYR A 796 16.61 2.84 14.29
CA TYR A 796 17.25 2.46 13.03
C TYR A 796 18.39 3.41 12.69
N PHE A 797 19.21 2.95 11.76
CA PHE A 797 20.39 3.66 11.29
C PHE A 797 20.14 4.18 9.88
N ILE A 798 20.80 5.27 9.55
CA ILE A 798 20.73 5.89 8.24
C ILE A 798 22.14 6.19 7.78
N MET A 799 22.34 6.10 6.48
CA MET A 799 23.54 6.56 5.84
C MET A 799 23.19 7.10 4.44
N PRO A 800 24.04 7.95 3.87
CA PRO A 800 23.87 8.38 2.48
C PRO A 800 23.77 7.23 1.48
N TYR A 801 23.23 7.53 0.30
CA TYR A 801 23.00 6.50 -0.72
C TYR A 801 24.27 5.77 -1.12
N ALA A 802 24.23 4.43 -1.08
CA ALA A 802 25.29 3.57 -1.57
C ALA A 802 24.75 2.62 -2.65
N GLU A 803 25.32 2.71 -3.86
CA GLU A 803 24.95 1.81 -4.95
C GLU A 803 25.37 0.36 -4.65
N LYS A 804 26.61 0.18 -4.17
CA LYS A 804 27.19 -1.11 -3.78
C LYS A 804 27.14 -1.28 -2.27
N LEU A 805 26.53 -2.37 -1.80
CA LEU A 805 26.44 -2.69 -0.37
C LEU A 805 27.63 -3.50 0.14
N ASP A 806 28.49 -4.01 -0.76
CA ASP A 806 29.62 -4.87 -0.39
C ASP A 806 30.88 -4.09 -0.01
N ASP A 807 30.82 -2.75 -0.05
CA ASP A 807 31.95 -1.86 0.21
C ASP A 807 31.50 -0.70 1.12
N LEU A 808 31.07 -1.08 2.32
CA LEU A 808 30.56 -0.15 3.33
C LEU A 808 31.51 0.02 4.53
N HIS A 809 32.62 -0.72 4.56
CA HIS A 809 33.56 -0.67 5.69
C HIS A 809 34.02 0.76 5.99
N GLY A 810 33.96 1.16 7.26
CA GLY A 810 34.38 2.48 7.72
C GLY A 810 33.44 3.62 7.34
N ARG A 811 32.32 3.37 6.63
CA ARG A 811 31.33 4.41 6.36
C ARG A 811 30.56 4.77 7.64
N PRO A 812 30.29 6.06 7.88
CA PRO A 812 29.48 6.48 9.00
C PRO A 812 28.00 6.16 8.76
N MET A 813 27.29 5.87 9.85
CA MET A 813 25.84 5.80 9.91
C MET A 813 25.33 6.47 11.20
N VAL A 814 24.16 7.07 11.16
CA VAL A 814 23.57 7.79 12.29
C VAL A 814 22.38 7.01 12.84
N ASN A 815 22.31 6.85 14.16
CA ASN A 815 21.09 6.37 14.80
C ASN A 815 20.07 7.53 14.84
N VAL A 816 18.91 7.33 14.21
CA VAL A 816 17.91 8.41 14.06
C VAL A 816 17.23 8.78 15.38
N VAL A 817 17.19 7.87 16.35
CA VAL A 817 16.58 8.14 17.67
C VAL A 817 17.54 8.95 18.55
N SER A 818 18.81 8.53 18.66
CA SER A 818 19.79 9.18 19.54
C SER A 818 20.59 10.30 18.89
N GLY A 819 20.62 10.37 17.56
CA GLY A 819 21.51 11.25 16.79
C GLY A 819 22.99 10.86 16.80
N ALA A 820 23.36 9.78 17.51
CA ALA A 820 24.75 9.34 17.61
C ALA A 820 25.26 8.74 16.30
N THR A 821 26.54 8.98 16.00
CA THR A 821 27.23 8.45 14.81
C THR A 821 27.98 7.15 15.15
N PHE A 822 27.88 6.18 14.24
CA PHE A 822 28.50 4.87 14.30
C PHE A 822 29.20 4.58 12.97
N TYR A 823 30.04 3.55 12.94
CA TYR A 823 30.79 3.14 11.76
C TYR A 823 30.48 1.70 11.40
N ILE A 824 30.40 1.43 10.10
CA ILE A 824 30.14 0.08 9.60
C ILE A 824 31.40 -0.75 9.67
N TYR A 825 31.29 -1.91 10.31
CA TYR A 825 32.33 -2.92 10.39
C TYR A 825 32.06 -4.05 9.41
N ASP A 826 33.10 -4.46 8.68
CA ASP A 826 33.10 -5.63 7.82
C ASP A 826 34.18 -6.61 8.31
N GLU A 827 33.74 -7.79 8.72
CA GLU A 827 34.59 -8.86 9.25
C GLU A 827 35.57 -9.39 8.19
N ASN A 828 35.24 -9.28 6.90
CA ASN A 828 36.09 -9.78 5.82
C ASN A 828 37.25 -8.82 5.47
N SER A 829 37.21 -7.58 5.94
CA SER A 829 38.15 -6.53 5.52
C SER A 829 39.10 -6.05 6.60
N SER A 830 39.01 -6.51 7.85
CA SER A 830 39.84 -5.96 8.94
C SER A 830 40.45 -7.01 9.89
N THR A 831 41.70 -6.77 10.27
CA THR A 831 42.46 -7.51 11.29
C THR A 831 42.47 -6.81 12.67
N SER A 832 41.68 -5.74 12.85
CA SER A 832 41.77 -4.84 14.01
C SER A 832 40.64 -5.01 15.04
N ARG A 833 40.95 -4.65 16.30
CA ARG A 833 40.10 -4.80 17.51
C ARG A 833 38.77 -4.04 17.41
N LYS A 834 37.70 -4.65 17.94
CA LYS A 834 36.35 -4.07 18.06
C LYS A 834 36.35 -2.86 19.02
N SER A 835 36.38 -1.65 18.47
CA SER A 835 36.22 -0.41 19.25
C SER A 835 34.74 -0.07 19.45
N PRO A 836 34.34 0.58 20.56
CA PRO A 836 32.99 1.12 20.72
C PRO A 836 32.62 2.04 19.55
N GLY A 837 31.42 1.89 18.99
CA GLY A 837 30.94 2.68 17.84
C GLY A 837 31.08 2.01 16.47
N TRP A 838 31.70 0.82 16.39
CA TRP A 838 31.74 0.00 15.17
C TRP A 838 30.71 -1.12 15.24
N LEU A 839 29.84 -1.23 14.23
CA LEU A 839 28.75 -2.20 14.21
C LEU A 839 28.79 -3.03 12.91
N ALA A 840 28.68 -4.34 13.06
CA ALA A 840 28.50 -5.26 11.94
C ALA A 840 27.05 -5.18 11.42
N LEU A 841 26.88 -5.31 10.10
CA LEU A 841 25.55 -5.36 9.49
C LEU A 841 25.05 -6.81 9.40
N ARG A 842 23.74 -6.98 9.52
CA ARG A 842 23.04 -8.20 9.13
C ARG A 842 23.21 -8.38 7.64
N THR A 843 23.39 -9.63 7.25
CA THR A 843 23.46 -10.04 5.85
C THR A 843 22.07 -10.34 5.29
N MET A 844 21.94 -10.45 3.98
CA MET A 844 20.73 -10.95 3.34
C MET A 844 20.33 -12.34 3.87
N GLU A 845 21.31 -13.18 4.19
CA GLU A 845 21.08 -14.49 4.84
C GLU A 845 20.51 -14.36 6.27
N ASP A 846 21.01 -13.41 7.07
CA ASP A 846 20.48 -13.16 8.42
C ASP A 846 19.00 -12.75 8.36
N GLU A 847 18.63 -11.89 7.40
CA GLU A 847 17.24 -11.47 7.20
C GLU A 847 16.34 -12.60 6.68
N ILE A 848 16.83 -13.45 5.77
CA ILE A 848 16.12 -14.67 5.36
C ILE A 848 15.89 -15.58 6.58
N ASN A 849 16.92 -15.81 7.40
CA ASN A 849 16.78 -16.64 8.61
C ASN A 849 15.81 -16.01 9.62
N HIS A 850 15.83 -14.69 9.78
CA HIS A 850 14.88 -13.97 10.62
C HIS A 850 13.44 -14.14 10.11
N LEU A 851 13.23 -14.02 8.80
CA LEU A 851 11.94 -14.24 8.16
C LEU A 851 11.42 -15.67 8.36
N LEU A 852 12.28 -16.68 8.22
CA LEU A 852 11.92 -18.08 8.46
C LEU A 852 11.64 -18.40 9.94
N SER A 853 12.14 -17.57 10.85
CA SER A 853 11.88 -17.69 12.29
C SER A 853 10.49 -17.17 12.71
N ARG A 854 9.73 -16.51 11.81
CA ARG A 854 8.40 -15.97 12.13
C ARG A 854 7.40 -17.09 12.41
N ALA A 855 6.71 -17.00 13.54
CA ALA A 855 5.63 -17.91 13.91
C ALA A 855 4.29 -17.46 13.30
N GLU A 856 3.38 -18.41 13.07
CA GLU A 856 1.97 -18.11 12.81
C GLU A 856 1.23 -17.97 14.16
N SER A 857 1.38 -16.82 14.80
CA SER A 857 0.98 -16.61 16.20
C SER A 857 -0.53 -16.67 16.46
N LYS A 858 -1.35 -16.62 15.39
CA LYS A 858 -2.82 -16.73 15.46
C LYS A 858 -3.29 -18.18 15.64
N PHE A 859 -2.38 -19.15 15.58
CA PHE A 859 -2.69 -20.57 15.63
C PHE A 859 -1.95 -21.29 16.77
N CYS A 860 -2.41 -22.50 17.08
CA CYS A 860 -1.75 -23.45 17.96
C CYS A 860 -1.38 -24.73 17.19
N THR A 861 -0.57 -25.56 17.82
CA THR A 861 -0.36 -26.97 17.43
C THR A 861 -1.65 -27.76 17.67
N PRO A 862 -1.83 -28.93 17.03
CA PRO A 862 -3.01 -29.78 17.24
C PRO A 862 -3.19 -30.23 18.70
N ASN A 863 -2.11 -30.28 19.48
CA ASN A 863 -2.14 -30.61 20.91
C ASN A 863 -2.43 -29.39 21.81
N GLY A 864 -2.77 -28.23 21.25
CA GLY A 864 -3.13 -27.02 21.98
C GLY A 864 -1.95 -26.11 22.40
N GLY A 865 -0.70 -26.53 22.20
CA GLY A 865 0.47 -25.68 22.46
C GLY A 865 0.58 -24.52 21.45
N ARG A 866 1.01 -23.33 21.87
CA ARG A 866 1.13 -22.15 20.98
C ARG A 866 2.06 -22.42 19.78
N CYS A 867 1.71 -21.88 18.61
CA CYS A 867 2.59 -21.94 17.46
C CYS A 867 3.87 -21.12 17.72
N THR A 868 5.02 -21.69 17.39
CA THR A 868 6.35 -21.06 17.54
C THR A 868 7.11 -21.11 16.22
N SER A 869 8.31 -20.52 16.20
CA SER A 869 9.23 -20.61 15.05
C SER A 869 9.57 -22.05 14.64
N LYS A 870 9.51 -22.99 15.60
CA LYS A 870 9.81 -24.42 15.41
C LYS A 870 8.61 -25.29 15.04
N THR A 871 7.39 -24.76 15.07
CA THR A 871 6.18 -25.53 14.79
C THR A 871 6.12 -25.97 13.32
N ILE A 872 5.87 -27.25 13.05
CA ILE A 872 5.77 -27.82 11.71
C ILE A 872 4.48 -28.64 11.62
N GLY A 873 3.82 -28.61 10.48
CA GLY A 873 2.65 -29.43 10.18
C GLY A 873 1.33 -28.68 10.28
N LEU A 874 0.26 -29.45 10.45
CA LEU A 874 -1.11 -28.97 10.57
C LEU A 874 -1.26 -28.12 11.85
N LEU A 875 -1.88 -26.96 11.72
CA LEU A 875 -2.19 -26.06 12.82
C LEU A 875 -3.67 -26.12 13.19
N ALA A 876 -3.98 -25.73 14.42
CA ALA A 876 -5.34 -25.61 14.95
C ALA A 876 -5.67 -24.16 15.31
N ARG A 877 -6.94 -23.79 15.21
CA ARG A 877 -7.42 -22.48 15.67
C ARG A 877 -7.29 -22.38 17.19
N ARG A 878 -6.90 -21.20 17.68
CA ARG A 878 -6.87 -20.93 19.12
C ARG A 878 -8.30 -20.80 19.66
N HIS A 879 -8.44 -21.08 20.95
CA HIS A 879 -9.62 -20.78 21.75
C HIS A 879 -9.31 -19.55 22.60
N ILE A 880 -9.98 -18.45 22.30
CA ILE A 880 -9.74 -17.13 22.85
C ILE A 880 -10.90 -16.74 23.77
N VAL A 881 -10.58 -16.35 25.00
CA VAL A 881 -11.50 -15.68 25.92
C VAL A 881 -11.27 -14.18 25.79
N ALA A 882 -12.33 -13.43 25.46
CA ALA A 882 -12.25 -11.99 25.35
C ALA A 882 -11.86 -11.34 26.68
N GLY A 883 -10.83 -10.49 26.64
CA GLY A 883 -10.41 -9.61 27.72
C GLY A 883 -11.13 -8.26 27.66
N GLU A 884 -10.39 -7.18 27.82
CA GLU A 884 -10.89 -5.82 27.69
C GLU A 884 -11.08 -5.42 26.23
N PHE A 885 -11.96 -4.44 25.99
CA PHE A 885 -12.24 -3.90 24.67
C PHE A 885 -11.55 -2.56 24.52
N HIS A 886 -10.66 -2.47 23.53
CA HIS A 886 -9.93 -1.26 23.15
C HIS A 886 -10.49 -0.73 21.83
N TYR A 887 -10.48 0.60 21.66
CA TYR A 887 -11.06 1.26 20.51
C TYR A 887 -9.99 2.00 19.75
N ILE A 888 -9.88 1.70 18.45
CA ILE A 888 -8.76 2.12 17.64
C ILE A 888 -9.21 2.84 16.36
N GLY A 889 -8.32 3.67 15.83
CA GLY A 889 -8.43 4.23 14.48
C GLY A 889 -8.12 3.19 13.40
N LYS A 890 -7.78 3.66 12.20
CA LYS A 890 -7.36 2.77 11.11
C LYS A 890 -6.02 2.09 11.43
N GLU A 891 -5.92 0.80 11.12
CA GLU A 891 -4.71 -0.02 11.33
C GLU A 891 -3.77 -0.06 10.10
N ALA A 892 -3.93 0.88 9.18
CA ALA A 892 -3.21 0.84 7.92
C ALA A 892 -2.81 2.24 7.47
N SER A 893 -1.52 2.38 7.20
CA SER A 893 -0.96 3.53 6.53
C SER A 893 -0.96 3.26 5.02
N THR A 894 -1.63 4.10 4.23
CA THR A 894 -1.51 4.07 2.76
C THR A 894 -0.13 4.53 2.29
N ARG A 895 0.74 4.99 3.19
CA ARG A 895 2.03 5.59 2.87
C ARG A 895 3.05 4.62 2.27
N TRP A 896 2.78 3.32 2.37
CA TRP A 896 3.66 2.28 1.81
C TRP A 896 3.24 1.87 0.40
N THR A 897 2.07 2.35 -0.08
CA THR A 897 1.58 2.04 -1.43
C THR A 897 2.49 2.59 -2.52
N GLY A 898 3.15 3.72 -2.27
CA GLY A 898 4.11 4.34 -3.18
C GLY A 898 5.54 3.81 -3.10
N GLY A 899 5.84 2.91 -2.15
CA GLY A 899 7.19 2.42 -1.87
C GLY A 899 7.55 2.45 -0.39
N ALA A 900 8.80 2.11 -0.07
CA ALA A 900 9.29 2.13 1.31
C ALA A 900 9.32 3.56 1.88
N ASP A 901 8.81 3.71 3.11
CA ASP A 901 8.77 4.98 3.85
C ASP A 901 9.26 4.76 5.29
N PHE A 902 9.80 5.81 5.92
CA PHE A 902 10.30 5.73 7.30
C PHE A 902 9.23 5.35 8.32
N SER A 903 7.94 5.59 8.01
CA SER A 903 6.82 5.14 8.84
C SER A 903 6.70 3.60 8.92
N MET A 904 7.42 2.84 8.09
CA MET A 904 7.48 1.36 8.16
C MET A 904 8.33 0.84 9.33
N MET A 905 9.12 1.71 9.97
CA MET A 905 10.15 1.30 10.92
C MET A 905 9.67 1.40 12.38
N ALA A 906 8.63 0.62 12.72
CA ALA A 906 7.93 0.66 14.01
C ALA A 906 8.83 0.41 15.25
N GLU A 907 9.92 -0.37 15.12
CA GLU A 907 10.86 -0.66 16.22
C GLU A 907 11.63 0.57 16.74
N ALA A 908 11.55 1.71 16.05
CA ALA A 908 12.28 2.94 16.40
C ALA A 908 11.43 3.98 17.15
N GLY A 909 10.20 3.62 17.50
CA GLY A 909 9.23 4.57 18.00
C GLY A 909 8.66 5.46 16.90
N VAL A 910 7.52 6.06 17.21
CA VAL A 910 6.76 6.91 16.29
C VAL A 910 7.54 8.19 15.98
N LEU A 911 7.99 8.37 14.73
CA LEU A 911 8.68 9.60 14.28
C LEU A 911 7.74 10.80 14.25
N ASP A 912 6.49 10.54 13.86
CA ASP A 912 5.38 11.47 13.83
C ASP A 912 4.10 10.75 14.28
N PRO A 913 3.31 11.24 15.24
CA PRO A 913 2.02 10.66 15.64
C PRO A 913 1.06 10.38 14.47
N THR A 914 1.19 11.07 13.34
CA THR A 914 0.43 10.74 12.11
C THR A 914 0.91 9.47 11.40
N ASP A 915 2.09 8.96 11.77
CA ASP A 915 2.72 7.72 11.29
C ASP A 915 2.23 6.49 12.05
N GLU A 916 1.59 6.68 13.22
CA GLU A 916 1.03 5.58 14.00
C GLU A 916 0.13 4.73 13.11
N THR A 917 0.54 3.47 12.97
CA THR A 917 -0.13 2.42 12.20
C THR A 917 -1.44 2.04 12.86
N CYS A 918 -1.52 2.12 14.19
CA CYS A 918 -2.70 1.89 14.99
C CYS A 918 -2.76 2.94 16.11
N ARG A 919 -3.84 3.74 16.14
CA ARG A 919 -4.10 4.73 17.21
C ARG A 919 -5.13 4.15 18.16
N GLU A 920 -4.84 4.17 19.46
CA GLU A 920 -5.81 3.83 20.48
C GLU A 920 -6.48 5.10 21.04
N TYR A 921 -7.80 5.09 21.13
CA TYR A 921 -8.59 6.19 21.67
C TYR A 921 -8.89 5.95 23.14
N GLU A 922 -7.98 6.39 24.01
CA GLU A 922 -8.12 6.21 25.45
C GLU A 922 -9.37 6.91 26.01
N ARG A 923 -10.06 6.21 26.91
CA ARG A 923 -11.17 6.77 27.69
C ARG A 923 -10.62 7.76 28.71
N VAL A 924 -11.32 8.88 28.93
CA VAL A 924 -11.08 9.70 30.12
C VAL A 924 -11.46 8.86 31.33
N VAL A 925 -10.46 8.37 32.06
CA VAL A 925 -10.71 7.72 33.34
C VAL A 925 -10.84 8.82 34.38
N ASP A 926 -12.02 8.98 34.96
CA ASP A 926 -12.22 9.92 36.06
C ASP A 926 -11.35 9.46 37.25
N LEU A 927 -10.45 10.33 37.70
CA LEU A 927 -9.59 10.07 38.86
C LEU A 927 -10.43 9.75 40.12
N LYS A 928 -11.64 10.31 40.25
CA LYS A 928 -12.56 9.97 41.35
C LYS A 928 -13.07 8.53 41.26
N TYR A 929 -13.28 8.00 40.05
CA TYR A 929 -13.72 6.62 39.85
C TYR A 929 -12.60 5.61 40.17
N LEU A 930 -11.34 5.96 39.90
CA LEU A 930 -10.19 5.15 40.31
C LEU A 930 -9.91 5.22 41.82
N GLU A 931 -10.25 6.33 42.48
CA GLU A 931 -10.19 6.47 43.95
C GLU A 931 -11.35 5.75 44.66
N GLU A 932 -12.51 5.57 44.02
CA GLU A 932 -13.61 4.74 44.55
C GLU A 932 -13.39 3.23 44.38
N ILE A 933 -12.57 2.83 43.40
CA ILE A 933 -12.17 1.42 43.17
C ILE A 933 -10.98 1.01 44.05
N ARG A 934 -10.12 1.96 44.43
CA ARG A 934 -9.01 1.75 45.37
C ARG A 934 -9.49 1.75 46.81
#